data_AF-A0A3T0TUA3-F1
#
_entry.id   AF-A0A3T0TUA3-F1
#
_cell.length_a   1.000
_cell.length_b   1.000
_cell.length_c   1.000
_cell.angle_alpha   90.00
_cell.angle_beta   90.00
_cell.angle_gamma   90.00
#
_symmetry.space_group_name_H-M   'P 1'
#
loop_
_entity.id
_entity.type
_entity.pdbx_description
1 polymer ?
#
loop_
_entity_poly.entity_id
_entity_poly.type
_entity_poly.pdbx_seq_one_letter_code
_entity_poly.pdbx_strand_id
1 'polypeptide(L)'
;MRTNKKILLTVGLVMPTLVSPIIAISCQSEEDKKIQKEFDTKIKEFESLFNINKESISLTKKDIGDYDVLVKNAKKYFKESKSIEEKKSFINILDSAIKEIQKKENDVKSLSDLEKLNRANELLVFSYPNIKNIKLAEADINLIEKKLAKEYEFSLYKAVKNEETQDITIIYKLRNKETKFEHSKNQFFELKGWKKTDAQIQKEQEQLKQLEDDLNVLKVKFLDEKAYQNVLETNKLFNYEQKPNFVVTDYNNDNYKYELSNLIKVNENEYKVNVTLSLKLNKELKKSKEVLIDKNEYGKKGFINPHSLDEAAQISYFEAQLKDVEIYPYYSKDKTFIERKEYHKLTNKSYWLSKKNNQLIYVFKDVEQKDGQNKVMVEVKFENWPESPKLTKELNINLAKLGIDELNEIRKKAGKEPLEDQKAPESTLPDQKEYEKIQLVDFVPTPSDEYIAQSAPHHIRFLAQIKKAKTYLLNKEVQDLIISENSNFLKAQHFVYDEEKYETKSELFIYQFSKTFRDTQNVFILSNPIIEDGKVKSLKLILGSLSDIAAKDYSKLSSTRINLVQNEYGENKLKSYELYKEIELKGFHVNPTYQGEYTKENFDLSKLQYHSVLPEGFELIKPTKAEFNKKKTEWLVPVSYKKNGIISNNFWVHFKIK
;
A
#
# COMPACT_ATOMS: atom_id res chain seq x y z
N MET A 1 -40.91 17.15 -18.85
CA MET A 1 -40.36 18.11 -19.83
C MET A 1 -40.10 17.47 -21.21
N ARG A 2 -41.13 17.02 -21.95
CA ARG A 2 -40.97 16.48 -23.33
C ARG A 2 -41.95 17.08 -24.37
N THR A 3 -42.78 18.05 -23.99
CA THR A 3 -43.89 18.56 -24.82
C THR A 3 -43.51 19.79 -25.66
N ASN A 4 -42.63 20.68 -25.17
CA ASN A 4 -42.34 21.96 -25.83
C ASN A 4 -41.52 21.85 -27.13
N LYS A 5 -40.91 20.69 -27.44
CA LYS A 5 -40.20 20.48 -28.72
C LYS A 5 -41.13 20.18 -29.89
N LYS A 6 -42.38 19.74 -29.66
CA LYS A 6 -43.25 19.27 -30.75
C LYS A 6 -43.90 20.41 -31.56
N ILE A 7 -44.18 21.56 -30.94
CA ILE A 7 -44.91 22.67 -31.59
C ILE A 7 -43.99 23.44 -32.56
N LEU A 8 -42.73 23.72 -32.17
CA LEU A 8 -41.77 24.40 -33.07
C LEU A 8 -41.38 23.53 -34.28
N LEU A 9 -41.28 22.21 -34.08
CA LEU A 9 -41.01 21.26 -35.17
C LEU A 9 -42.17 21.13 -36.16
N THR A 10 -43.40 21.51 -35.81
CA THR A 10 -44.54 21.42 -36.74
C THR A 10 -44.68 22.64 -37.65
N VAL A 11 -44.21 23.82 -37.25
CA VAL A 11 -44.30 25.04 -38.08
C VAL A 11 -43.09 25.20 -39.02
N GLY A 12 -41.94 24.60 -38.70
CA GLY A 12 -40.75 24.61 -39.55
C GLY A 12 -40.69 23.54 -40.66
N LEU A 13 -41.68 22.62 -40.74
CA LEU A 13 -41.61 21.42 -41.58
C LEU A 13 -42.75 21.25 -42.61
N VAL A 14 -43.55 22.29 -42.87
CA VAL A 14 -44.50 22.29 -43.99
C VAL A 14 -43.90 23.21 -45.05
N MET A 15 -43.00 22.77 -45.92
CA MET A 15 -43.19 21.96 -47.15
C MET A 15 -41.81 21.77 -47.83
N PRO A 16 -41.58 20.87 -48.84
CA PRO A 16 -42.55 20.40 -49.85
C PRO A 16 -42.49 18.90 -50.19
N THR A 17 -43.61 18.33 -50.64
CA THR A 17 -43.69 17.52 -51.88
C THR A 17 -45.10 16.96 -51.98
N LEU A 18 -45.87 17.47 -52.95
CA LEU A 18 -46.58 16.65 -53.94
C LEU A 18 -47.15 17.60 -54.99
N VAL A 19 -46.43 17.66 -56.11
CA VAL A 19 -46.93 18.24 -57.34
C VAL A 19 -47.99 17.30 -57.89
N SER A 20 -49.19 17.81 -58.13
CA SER A 20 -49.98 17.43 -59.30
C SER A 20 -50.89 18.61 -59.68
N PRO A 21 -51.03 18.90 -60.98
CA PRO A 21 -51.77 20.06 -61.43
C PRO A 21 -53.27 19.75 -61.40
N ILE A 22 -54.12 20.74 -61.14
CA ILE A 22 -55.42 20.94 -61.81
C ILE A 22 -55.91 22.37 -61.49
N ILE A 23 -55.95 23.17 -62.56
CA ILE A 23 -56.91 24.20 -62.96
C ILE A 23 -57.55 25.07 -61.87
N ALA A 24 -57.29 26.38 -61.99
CA ALA A 24 -58.00 27.44 -61.29
C ALA A 24 -59.49 27.47 -61.66
N ILE A 25 -60.37 27.42 -60.64
CA ILE A 25 -61.68 28.09 -60.69
C ILE A 25 -61.88 28.85 -59.39
N SER A 26 -62.03 30.15 -59.55
CA SER A 26 -62.53 31.11 -58.58
C SER A 26 -63.95 30.74 -58.16
N CYS A 27 -64.08 30.02 -57.05
CA CYS A 27 -65.18 30.12 -56.11
C CYS A 27 -64.61 29.61 -54.80
N GLN A 28 -64.37 30.51 -53.83
CA GLN A 28 -64.10 30.08 -52.46
C GLN A 28 -65.23 29.12 -52.06
N SER A 29 -64.90 27.84 -51.86
CA SER A 29 -65.89 26.88 -51.38
C SER A 29 -66.43 27.39 -50.04
N GLU A 30 -67.69 27.10 -49.72
CA GLU A 30 -68.26 27.49 -48.42
C GLU A 30 -67.40 26.98 -47.25
N GLU A 31 -66.72 25.83 -47.44
CA GLU A 31 -65.79 25.28 -46.48
C GLU A 31 -64.53 26.13 -46.29
N ASP A 32 -63.95 26.67 -47.37
CA ASP A 32 -62.77 27.55 -47.28
C ASP A 32 -63.10 28.88 -46.57
N LYS A 33 -64.30 29.44 -46.80
CA LYS A 33 -64.78 30.63 -46.08
C LYS A 33 -64.99 30.35 -44.59
N LYS A 34 -65.52 29.16 -44.27
CA LYS A 34 -65.72 28.71 -42.89
C LYS A 34 -64.38 28.56 -42.14
N ILE A 35 -63.39 27.94 -42.78
CA ILE A 35 -62.04 27.74 -42.23
C ILE A 35 -61.31 29.09 -42.04
N GLN A 36 -61.42 30.01 -43.00
CA GLN A 36 -60.86 31.37 -42.87
C GLN A 36 -61.45 32.09 -41.64
N LYS A 37 -62.78 32.06 -41.49
CA LYS A 37 -63.46 32.69 -40.34
C LYS A 37 -63.05 32.07 -39.01
N GLU A 38 -62.87 30.74 -38.97
CA GLU A 38 -62.42 30.01 -37.79
C GLU A 38 -60.97 30.38 -37.42
N PHE A 39 -60.07 30.41 -38.41
CA PHE A 39 -58.70 30.86 -38.20
C PHE A 39 -58.62 32.31 -37.68
N ASP A 40 -59.37 33.23 -38.29
CA ASP A 40 -59.40 34.65 -37.88
C ASP A 40 -59.93 34.81 -36.46
N THR A 41 -60.85 33.93 -36.04
CA THR A 41 -61.35 33.88 -34.66
C THR A 41 -60.26 33.37 -33.71
N LYS A 42 -59.62 32.26 -34.05
CA LYS A 42 -58.59 31.63 -33.22
C LYS A 42 -57.31 32.43 -33.09
N ILE A 43 -56.86 33.09 -34.15
CA ILE A 43 -55.68 33.94 -34.08
C ILE A 43 -55.94 35.17 -33.21
N LYS A 44 -57.13 35.77 -33.27
CA LYS A 44 -57.52 36.88 -32.39
C LYS A 44 -57.63 36.45 -30.93
N GLU A 45 -58.24 35.28 -30.69
CA GLU A 45 -58.32 34.68 -29.35
C GLU A 45 -56.92 34.45 -28.76
N PHE A 46 -56.02 33.85 -29.54
CA PHE A 46 -54.63 33.63 -29.15
C PHE A 46 -53.90 34.95 -28.88
N GLU A 47 -53.95 35.92 -29.80
CA GLU A 47 -53.28 37.22 -29.64
C GLU A 47 -53.76 37.98 -28.40
N SER A 48 -55.06 37.90 -28.11
CA SER A 48 -55.64 38.50 -26.89
C SER A 48 -55.05 37.85 -25.64
N LEU A 49 -55.13 36.53 -25.53
CA LEU A 49 -54.62 35.78 -24.37
C LEU A 49 -53.11 35.95 -24.20
N PHE A 50 -52.36 35.92 -25.29
CA PHE A 50 -50.92 36.11 -25.29
C PHE A 50 -50.55 37.53 -24.83
N ASN A 51 -51.19 38.57 -25.38
CA ASN A 51 -50.90 39.95 -24.98
C ASN A 51 -51.26 40.25 -23.52
N ILE A 52 -52.31 39.61 -22.99
CA ILE A 52 -52.65 39.71 -21.57
C ILE A 52 -51.55 39.08 -20.72
N ASN A 53 -51.01 37.93 -21.13
CA ASN A 53 -50.09 37.14 -20.30
C ASN A 53 -48.59 37.36 -20.56
N LYS A 54 -48.20 38.08 -21.62
CA LYS A 54 -46.78 38.27 -22.00
C LYS A 54 -45.94 39.00 -20.95
N GLU A 55 -46.57 39.81 -20.11
CA GLU A 55 -45.92 40.50 -18.97
C GLU A 55 -46.25 39.83 -17.63
N SER A 56 -46.94 38.68 -17.64
CA SER A 56 -47.33 37.94 -16.45
C SER A 56 -46.29 36.90 -16.04
N ILE A 57 -46.31 36.51 -14.77
CA ILE A 57 -45.54 35.34 -14.27
C ILE A 57 -45.96 34.00 -14.92
N SER A 58 -47.12 33.96 -15.60
CA SER A 58 -47.61 32.77 -16.30
C SER A 58 -46.75 32.36 -17.49
N LEU A 59 -46.09 33.30 -18.17
CA LEU A 59 -45.26 33.02 -19.34
C LEU A 59 -43.78 33.30 -19.06
N THR A 60 -42.91 32.36 -19.44
CA THR A 60 -41.46 32.57 -19.39
C THR A 60 -40.99 33.37 -20.61
N LYS A 61 -39.76 33.91 -20.56
CA LYS A 61 -39.13 34.55 -21.74
C LYS A 61 -39.12 33.66 -22.98
N LYS A 62 -38.93 32.35 -22.78
CA LYS A 62 -38.94 31.38 -23.87
C LYS A 62 -40.34 31.26 -24.48
N ASP A 63 -41.37 31.15 -23.63
CA ASP A 63 -42.76 31.07 -24.10
C ASP A 63 -43.13 32.31 -24.92
N ILE A 64 -42.72 33.50 -24.46
CA ILE A 64 -42.95 34.76 -25.17
C ILE A 64 -42.32 34.73 -26.57
N GLY A 65 -41.04 34.35 -26.65
CA GLY A 65 -40.35 34.25 -27.95
C GLY A 65 -40.96 33.21 -28.88
N ASP A 66 -41.33 32.04 -28.36
CA ASP A 66 -41.95 30.96 -29.13
C ASP A 66 -43.34 31.39 -29.67
N TYR A 67 -44.13 32.09 -28.85
CA TYR A 67 -45.47 32.55 -29.22
C TYR A 67 -45.47 33.75 -30.17
N ASP A 68 -44.54 34.70 -30.04
CA ASP A 68 -44.35 35.78 -31.02
C ASP A 68 -44.06 35.24 -32.42
N VAL A 69 -43.17 34.24 -32.51
CA VAL A 69 -42.85 33.55 -33.76
C VAL A 69 -44.07 32.81 -34.30
N LEU A 70 -44.84 32.16 -33.43
CA LEU A 70 -46.04 31.43 -33.82
C LEU A 70 -47.08 32.36 -34.47
N VAL A 71 -47.40 33.52 -33.88
CA VAL A 71 -48.37 34.48 -34.47
C VAL A 71 -47.93 34.92 -35.86
N LYS A 72 -46.66 35.33 -35.97
CA LYS A 72 -46.10 35.85 -37.22
C LYS A 72 -46.14 34.81 -38.32
N ASN A 73 -45.77 33.57 -38.01
CA ASN A 73 -45.74 32.47 -38.96
C ASN A 73 -47.15 31.98 -39.31
N ALA A 74 -48.03 31.82 -38.33
CA ALA A 74 -49.41 31.37 -38.57
C ALA A 74 -50.13 32.31 -39.55
N LYS A 75 -50.04 33.64 -39.34
CA LYS A 75 -50.67 34.63 -40.24
C LYS A 75 -50.08 34.63 -41.66
N LYS A 76 -48.76 34.44 -41.77
CA LYS A 76 -48.07 34.42 -43.06
C LYS A 76 -48.42 33.15 -43.84
N TYR A 77 -48.16 31.99 -43.26
CA TYR A 77 -48.28 30.71 -43.95
C TYR A 77 -49.72 30.31 -44.20
N PHE A 78 -50.67 30.66 -43.31
CA PHE A 78 -52.09 30.37 -43.55
C PHE A 78 -52.63 31.02 -44.84
N LYS A 79 -52.14 32.21 -45.20
CA LYS A 79 -52.50 32.89 -46.46
C LYS A 79 -51.87 32.22 -47.69
N GLU A 80 -50.73 31.56 -47.51
CA GLU A 80 -49.97 30.90 -48.58
C GLU A 80 -50.43 29.44 -48.78
N SER A 81 -51.14 28.84 -47.81
CA SER A 81 -51.66 27.48 -47.83
C SER A 81 -52.67 27.24 -48.94
N LYS A 82 -52.50 26.14 -49.68
CA LYS A 82 -53.36 25.79 -50.83
C LYS A 82 -54.36 24.68 -50.53
N SER A 83 -54.12 23.84 -49.52
CA SER A 83 -55.05 22.78 -49.11
C SER A 83 -55.86 23.14 -47.86
N ILE A 84 -57.06 22.57 -47.77
CA ILE A 84 -57.96 22.72 -46.61
C ILE A 84 -57.33 22.06 -45.37
N GLU A 85 -56.66 20.93 -45.54
CA GLU A 85 -55.98 20.17 -44.49
C GLU A 85 -54.83 20.97 -43.86
N GLU A 86 -54.02 21.65 -44.68
CA GLU A 86 -52.98 22.56 -44.20
C GLU A 86 -53.58 23.68 -43.37
N LYS A 87 -54.63 24.34 -43.86
CA LYS A 87 -55.33 25.42 -43.14
C LYS A 87 -55.91 24.93 -41.80
N LYS A 88 -56.54 23.75 -41.76
CA LYS A 88 -57.03 23.12 -40.52
C LYS A 88 -55.90 22.81 -39.53
N SER A 89 -54.71 22.45 -40.01
CA SER A 89 -53.56 22.18 -39.14
C SER A 89 -53.10 23.43 -38.37
N PHE A 90 -53.11 24.61 -39.00
CA PHE A 90 -52.78 25.88 -38.33
C PHE A 90 -53.79 26.24 -37.24
N ILE A 91 -55.09 26.00 -37.48
CA ILE A 91 -56.15 26.20 -36.47
C ILE A 91 -55.89 25.30 -35.26
N ASN A 92 -55.58 24.01 -35.48
CA ASN A 92 -55.26 23.07 -34.40
C ASN A 92 -54.01 23.46 -33.59
N ILE A 93 -53.00 24.03 -34.25
CA ILE A 93 -51.79 24.54 -33.59
C ILE A 93 -52.15 25.74 -32.70
N LEU A 94 -52.94 26.68 -33.22
CA LEU A 94 -53.43 27.84 -32.44
C LEU A 94 -54.28 27.39 -31.24
N ASP A 95 -55.18 26.43 -31.44
CA ASP A 95 -56.01 25.88 -30.36
C ASP A 95 -55.18 25.19 -29.27
N SER A 96 -54.13 24.47 -29.68
CA SER A 96 -53.21 23.83 -28.74
C SER A 96 -52.44 24.89 -27.93
N ALA A 97 -52.00 25.97 -28.58
CA ALA A 97 -51.28 27.06 -27.93
C ALA A 97 -52.19 27.87 -26.98
N ILE A 98 -53.46 28.13 -27.37
CA ILE A 98 -54.48 28.73 -26.49
C ILE A 98 -54.66 27.89 -25.22
N LYS A 99 -54.87 26.57 -25.37
CA LYS A 99 -55.03 25.65 -24.23
C LYS A 99 -53.78 25.61 -23.36
N GLU A 100 -52.59 25.72 -23.93
CA GLU A 100 -51.33 25.76 -23.19
C GLU A 100 -51.20 27.05 -22.35
N ILE A 101 -51.52 28.22 -22.92
CA ILE A 101 -51.52 29.50 -22.18
C ILE A 101 -52.52 29.44 -21.02
N GLN A 102 -53.74 29.00 -21.28
CA GLN A 102 -54.78 28.85 -20.25
C GLN A 102 -54.37 27.88 -19.14
N LYS A 103 -53.71 26.78 -19.51
CA LYS A 103 -53.16 25.84 -18.53
C LYS A 103 -52.09 26.51 -17.67
N LYS A 104 -51.12 27.21 -18.27
CA LYS A 104 -50.05 27.93 -17.54
C LYS A 104 -50.62 29.00 -16.62
N GLU A 105 -51.69 29.69 -17.04
CA GLU A 105 -52.40 30.66 -16.21
C GLU A 105 -53.05 29.98 -14.99
N ASN A 106 -53.75 28.86 -15.19
CA ASN A 106 -54.38 28.11 -14.10
C ASN A 106 -53.34 27.47 -13.15
N ASP A 107 -52.24 26.95 -13.71
CA ASP A 107 -51.12 26.42 -12.93
C ASP A 107 -50.51 27.50 -12.04
N VAL A 108 -50.45 28.76 -12.50
CA VAL A 108 -50.02 29.87 -11.66
C VAL A 108 -51.06 30.21 -10.60
N LYS A 109 -52.36 30.19 -10.91
CA LYS A 109 -53.42 30.51 -9.94
C LYS A 109 -53.40 29.56 -8.74
N SER A 110 -53.10 28.29 -8.95
CA SER A 110 -53.05 27.25 -7.91
C SER A 110 -51.81 27.31 -7.01
N LEU A 111 -50.78 28.07 -7.38
CA LEU A 111 -49.59 28.28 -6.54
C LEU A 111 -49.91 29.11 -5.29
N SER A 112 -49.19 28.83 -4.21
CA SER A 112 -49.17 29.68 -3.02
C SER A 112 -48.58 31.06 -3.32
N ASP A 113 -48.87 32.07 -2.49
CA ASP A 113 -48.32 33.42 -2.67
C ASP A 113 -46.78 33.44 -2.64
N LEU A 114 -46.17 32.56 -1.85
CA LEU A 114 -44.72 32.41 -1.79
C LEU A 114 -44.13 31.85 -3.10
N GLU A 115 -44.77 30.84 -3.69
CA GLU A 115 -44.33 30.25 -4.96
C GLU A 115 -44.51 31.23 -6.13
N LYS A 116 -45.61 31.99 -6.14
CA LYS A 116 -45.83 33.05 -7.13
C LYS A 116 -44.77 34.15 -7.01
N LEU A 117 -44.41 34.53 -5.78
CA LEU A 117 -43.38 35.51 -5.48
C LEU A 117 -41.98 35.03 -5.92
N ASN A 118 -41.62 33.78 -5.63
CA ASN A 118 -40.36 33.17 -6.07
C ASN A 118 -40.27 33.14 -7.60
N ARG A 119 -41.35 32.78 -8.30
CA ARG A 119 -41.39 32.76 -9.75
C ARG A 119 -41.27 34.17 -10.35
N ALA A 120 -41.89 35.18 -9.73
CA ALA A 120 -41.69 36.58 -10.11
C ALA A 120 -40.23 37.01 -9.96
N ASN A 121 -39.56 36.53 -8.92
CA ASN A 121 -38.15 36.78 -8.65
C ASN A 121 -37.23 36.14 -9.71
N GLU A 122 -37.53 34.93 -10.16
CA GLU A 122 -36.78 34.25 -11.24
C GLU A 122 -36.92 34.94 -12.60
N LEU A 123 -38.09 35.53 -12.88
CA LEU A 123 -38.37 36.24 -14.12
C LEU A 123 -37.88 37.70 -14.12
N LEU A 124 -37.54 38.23 -12.94
CA LEU A 124 -36.99 39.57 -12.79
C LEU A 124 -35.64 39.70 -13.50
N VAL A 125 -35.49 40.78 -14.25
CA VAL A 125 -34.24 41.08 -14.95
C VAL A 125 -33.83 42.51 -14.65
N PHE A 126 -32.58 42.64 -14.24
CA PHE A 126 -31.88 43.92 -14.24
C PHE A 126 -30.89 43.95 -15.41
N SER A 127 -30.97 45.01 -16.21
CA SER A 127 -30.03 45.27 -17.31
C SER A 127 -29.58 46.73 -17.30
N TYR A 128 -28.48 47.01 -17.99
CA TYR A 128 -27.97 48.37 -18.16
C TYR A 128 -27.61 48.60 -19.64
N PRO A 129 -28.01 49.72 -20.24
CA PRO A 129 -27.72 50.01 -21.64
C PRO A 129 -26.21 50.19 -21.86
N ASN A 130 -25.64 49.49 -22.85
CA ASN A 130 -24.23 49.59 -23.23
C ASN A 130 -23.23 49.36 -22.06
N ILE A 131 -23.57 48.49 -21.10
CA ILE A 131 -22.77 48.24 -19.89
C ILE A 131 -21.26 48.00 -20.16
N LYS A 132 -20.92 47.31 -21.27
CA LYS A 132 -19.54 47.01 -21.67
C LYS A 132 -18.70 48.23 -22.06
N ASN A 133 -19.33 49.36 -22.37
CA ASN A 133 -18.67 50.57 -22.86
C ASN A 133 -18.59 51.69 -21.81
N ILE A 134 -19.19 51.50 -20.63
CA ILE A 134 -19.32 52.51 -19.58
C ILE A 134 -18.55 52.07 -18.34
N LYS A 135 -17.77 52.97 -17.73
CA LYS A 135 -17.08 52.69 -16.47
C LYS A 135 -18.08 52.71 -15.31
N LEU A 136 -17.86 51.89 -14.28
CA LEU A 136 -18.75 51.84 -13.10
C LEU A 136 -18.94 53.22 -12.43
N ALA A 137 -17.87 54.01 -12.34
CA ALA A 137 -17.92 55.36 -11.78
C ALA A 137 -18.89 56.28 -12.55
N GLU A 138 -18.94 56.13 -13.88
CA GLU A 138 -19.78 56.92 -14.80
C GLU A 138 -21.21 56.38 -14.92
N ALA A 139 -21.49 55.20 -14.36
CA ALA A 139 -22.81 54.59 -14.44
C ALA A 139 -23.86 55.43 -13.70
N ASP A 140 -24.99 55.71 -14.34
CA ASP A 140 -26.15 56.32 -13.68
C ASP A 140 -27.11 55.21 -13.24
N ILE A 141 -27.22 54.99 -11.93
CA ILE A 141 -28.10 53.95 -11.36
C ILE A 141 -29.56 54.08 -11.82
N ASN A 142 -30.00 55.26 -12.26
CA ASN A 142 -31.35 55.49 -12.76
C ASN A 142 -31.59 54.87 -14.15
N LEU A 143 -30.53 54.60 -14.91
CA LEU A 143 -30.59 53.95 -16.23
C LEU A 143 -30.66 52.42 -16.14
N ILE A 144 -30.69 51.84 -14.93
CA ILE A 144 -30.90 50.41 -14.76
C ILE A 144 -32.31 50.05 -15.21
N GLU A 145 -32.40 49.27 -16.28
CA GLU A 145 -33.65 48.70 -16.77
C GLU A 145 -34.11 47.57 -15.85
N LYS A 146 -35.41 47.59 -15.53
CA LYS A 146 -36.03 46.65 -14.58
C LYS A 146 -37.21 46.02 -15.30
N LYS A 147 -37.10 44.74 -15.68
CA LYS A 147 -38.22 43.99 -16.27
C LYS A 147 -38.82 43.11 -15.20
N LEU A 148 -39.99 43.48 -14.72
CA LEU A 148 -40.76 42.80 -13.67
C LEU A 148 -42.13 42.40 -14.21
N ALA A 149 -42.66 41.28 -13.72
CA ALA A 149 -44.00 40.84 -14.07
C ALA A 149 -45.06 41.84 -13.57
N LYS A 150 -46.11 42.06 -14.38
CA LYS A 150 -47.11 43.12 -14.19
C LYS A 150 -47.86 43.03 -12.87
N GLU A 151 -48.01 41.83 -12.28
CA GLU A 151 -48.69 41.59 -11.01
C GLU A 151 -47.88 42.06 -9.79
N TYR A 152 -46.60 42.39 -9.99
CA TYR A 152 -45.66 42.72 -8.92
C TYR A 152 -45.14 44.15 -9.03
N GLU A 153 -44.71 44.66 -7.89
CA GLU A 153 -44.00 45.93 -7.76
C GLU A 153 -42.84 45.79 -6.78
N PHE A 154 -41.90 46.73 -6.81
CA PHE A 154 -40.85 46.81 -5.80
C PHE A 154 -41.39 47.49 -4.54
N SER A 155 -41.40 46.80 -3.41
CA SER A 155 -41.62 47.46 -2.10
C SER A 155 -40.32 48.07 -1.56
N LEU A 156 -39.17 47.59 -2.03
CA LEU A 156 -37.85 48.19 -1.83
C LEU A 156 -37.04 48.07 -3.12
N TYR A 157 -36.34 49.14 -3.49
CA TYR A 157 -35.32 49.12 -4.53
C TYR A 157 -34.21 50.09 -4.18
N LYS A 158 -32.97 49.60 -4.07
CA LYS A 158 -31.77 50.40 -3.84
C LYS A 158 -30.63 49.82 -4.66
N ALA A 159 -30.02 50.63 -5.52
CA ALA A 159 -28.83 50.27 -6.28
C ALA A 159 -27.61 50.98 -5.67
N VAL A 160 -26.53 50.25 -5.43
CA VAL A 160 -25.28 50.76 -4.83
C VAL A 160 -24.12 50.34 -5.71
N LYS A 161 -23.28 51.31 -6.12
CA LYS A 161 -22.01 51.02 -6.80
C LYS A 161 -21.04 50.42 -5.80
N ASN A 162 -20.44 49.29 -6.14
CA ASN A 162 -19.39 48.68 -5.35
C ASN A 162 -18.07 48.72 -6.13
N GLU A 163 -17.18 49.61 -5.72
CA GLU A 163 -15.88 49.79 -6.37
C GLU A 163 -14.92 48.62 -6.12
N GLU A 164 -15.06 47.89 -5.02
CA GLU A 164 -14.19 46.75 -4.72
C GLU A 164 -14.53 45.55 -5.61
N THR A 165 -15.82 45.22 -5.72
CA THR A 165 -16.30 44.07 -6.50
C THR A 165 -16.61 44.41 -7.96
N GLN A 166 -16.55 45.69 -8.31
CA GLN A 166 -16.77 46.23 -9.66
C GLN A 166 -18.14 45.86 -10.23
N ASP A 167 -19.16 46.06 -9.40
CA ASP A 167 -20.56 45.83 -9.76
C ASP A 167 -21.47 46.93 -9.23
N ILE A 168 -22.73 46.90 -9.68
CA ILE A 168 -23.81 47.58 -8.97
C ILE A 168 -24.62 46.50 -8.25
N THR A 169 -24.59 46.55 -6.92
CA THR A 169 -25.40 45.70 -6.07
C THR A 169 -26.80 46.29 -5.96
N ILE A 170 -27.80 45.55 -6.43
CA ILE A 170 -29.22 45.91 -6.38
C ILE A 170 -29.86 45.15 -5.21
N ILE A 171 -30.30 45.91 -4.21
CA ILE A 171 -31.02 45.44 -3.03
C ILE A 171 -32.50 45.70 -3.26
N TYR A 172 -33.33 44.67 -3.22
CA TYR A 172 -34.75 44.81 -3.54
C TYR A 172 -35.68 43.89 -2.74
N LYS A 173 -36.96 44.26 -2.72
CA LYS A 173 -38.07 43.42 -2.26
C LYS A 173 -39.20 43.51 -3.27
N LEU A 174 -39.81 42.36 -3.56
CA LEU A 174 -40.98 42.29 -4.43
C LEU A 174 -42.24 42.19 -3.57
N ARG A 175 -43.31 42.83 -4.02
CA ARG A 175 -44.64 42.79 -3.43
C ARG A 175 -45.68 42.53 -4.51
N ASN A 176 -46.61 41.61 -4.25
CA ASN A 176 -47.76 41.41 -5.11
C ASN A 176 -48.72 42.60 -4.97
N LYS A 177 -49.16 43.18 -6.10
CA LYS A 177 -50.01 44.38 -6.10
C LYS A 177 -51.39 44.14 -5.48
N GLU A 178 -51.94 42.95 -5.66
CA GLU A 178 -53.29 42.58 -5.20
C GLU A 178 -53.27 42.06 -3.77
N THR A 179 -52.51 41.00 -3.49
CA THR A 179 -52.50 40.34 -2.16
C THR A 179 -51.66 41.07 -1.13
N LYS A 180 -50.82 42.03 -1.56
CA LYS A 180 -49.82 42.73 -0.74
C LYS A 180 -48.77 41.82 -0.09
N PHE A 181 -48.75 40.53 -0.41
CA PHE A 181 -47.72 39.59 0.04
C PHE A 181 -46.35 40.01 -0.50
N GLU A 182 -45.32 40.05 0.36
CA GLU A 182 -44.00 40.55 0.00
C GLU A 182 -42.84 39.72 0.58
N HIS A 183 -41.64 39.92 0.03
CA HIS A 183 -40.42 39.32 0.56
C HIS A 183 -40.15 39.80 2.00
N SER A 184 -40.05 38.85 2.94
CA SER A 184 -39.68 39.13 4.32
C SER A 184 -38.25 39.67 4.45
N LYS A 185 -37.32 39.15 3.63
CA LYS A 185 -35.89 39.56 3.60
C LYS A 185 -35.52 40.26 2.30
N ASN A 186 -34.49 41.11 2.36
CA ASN A 186 -33.91 41.75 1.19
C ASN A 186 -33.34 40.69 0.24
N GLN A 187 -33.58 40.88 -1.06
CA GLN A 187 -32.95 40.13 -2.13
C GLN A 187 -31.80 40.96 -2.72
N PHE A 188 -30.83 40.27 -3.32
CA PHE A 188 -29.63 40.90 -3.87
C PHE A 188 -29.41 40.44 -5.31
N PHE A 189 -28.99 41.36 -6.17
CA PHE A 189 -28.57 41.07 -7.52
C PHE A 189 -27.32 41.90 -7.87
N GLU A 190 -26.30 41.26 -8.40
CA GLU A 190 -25.04 41.93 -8.79
C GLU A 190 -25.03 42.18 -10.29
N LEU A 191 -25.10 43.45 -10.69
CA LEU A 191 -25.01 43.84 -12.10
C LEU A 191 -23.56 44.08 -12.49
N LYS A 192 -22.98 43.11 -13.21
CA LYS A 192 -21.57 43.04 -13.64
C LYS A 192 -21.39 43.29 -15.14
N GLY A 193 -20.14 43.48 -15.57
CA GLY A 193 -19.77 43.61 -16.99
C GLY A 193 -19.45 45.04 -17.45
N TRP A 194 -19.16 45.93 -16.49
CA TRP A 194 -18.74 47.31 -16.73
C TRP A 194 -17.41 47.38 -17.50
N LYS A 195 -17.19 48.48 -18.22
CA LYS A 195 -15.90 48.77 -18.87
C LYS A 195 -14.81 48.87 -17.80
N LYS A 196 -13.74 48.09 -17.97
CA LYS A 196 -12.55 48.15 -17.12
C LYS A 196 -11.85 49.51 -17.29
N THR A 197 -11.26 49.99 -16.20
CA THR A 197 -10.37 51.16 -16.18
C THR A 197 -8.99 50.81 -16.69
N ASP A 198 -8.21 51.80 -17.13
CA ASP A 198 -6.85 51.57 -17.63
C ASP A 198 -5.94 50.96 -16.56
N ALA A 199 -6.08 51.38 -15.29
CA ALA A 199 -5.36 50.80 -14.16
C ALA A 199 -5.68 49.31 -13.95
N GLN A 200 -6.94 48.90 -14.14
CA GLN A 200 -7.33 47.49 -14.07
C GLN A 200 -6.77 46.69 -15.23
N ILE A 201 -6.81 47.24 -16.44
CA ILE A 201 -6.23 46.61 -17.63
C ILE A 201 -4.72 46.42 -17.44
N GLN A 202 -4.02 47.44 -16.94
CA GLN A 202 -2.59 47.36 -16.61
C GLN A 202 -2.31 46.29 -15.55
N LYS A 203 -3.07 46.27 -14.45
CA LYS A 203 -2.91 45.24 -13.40
C LYS A 203 -3.14 43.83 -13.94
N GLU A 204 -4.14 43.63 -14.80
CA GLU A 204 -4.37 42.32 -15.44
C GLU A 204 -3.23 41.96 -16.40
N GLN A 205 -2.70 42.92 -17.16
CA GLN A 205 -1.53 42.71 -18.03
C GLN A 205 -0.27 42.34 -17.23
N GLU A 206 -0.02 43.01 -16.10
CA GLU A 206 1.08 42.66 -15.19
C GLU A 206 0.92 41.25 -14.62
N GLN A 207 -0.30 40.89 -14.18
CA GLN A 207 -0.59 39.54 -13.68
C GLN A 207 -0.45 38.47 -14.75
N LEU A 208 -0.86 38.76 -15.99
CA LEU A 208 -0.69 37.86 -17.14
C LEU A 208 0.78 37.71 -17.53
N LYS A 209 1.57 38.79 -17.44
CA LYS A 209 3.01 38.74 -17.64
C LYS A 209 3.69 37.89 -16.57
N GLN A 210 3.33 38.07 -15.31
CA GLN A 210 3.87 37.25 -14.21
C GLN A 210 3.51 35.76 -14.37
N LEU A 211 2.28 35.46 -14.80
CA LEU A 211 1.88 34.09 -15.15
C LEU A 211 2.75 33.50 -16.27
N GLU A 212 3.12 34.30 -17.27
CA GLU A 212 3.97 33.90 -18.38
C GLU A 212 5.43 33.70 -17.94
N ASP A 213 5.95 34.57 -17.08
CA ASP A 213 7.28 34.45 -16.49
C ASP A 213 7.38 33.17 -15.64
N ASP A 214 6.38 32.90 -14.79
CA ASP A 214 6.29 31.66 -14.00
C ASP A 214 6.17 30.41 -14.89
N LEU A 215 5.38 30.46 -15.97
CA LEU A 215 5.29 29.37 -16.96
C LEU A 215 6.61 29.10 -17.69
N ASN A 216 7.49 30.10 -17.79
CA ASN A 216 8.77 29.96 -18.47
C ASN A 216 9.84 29.29 -17.62
N VAL A 217 9.76 29.42 -16.29
CA VAL A 217 10.73 28.84 -15.37
C VAL A 217 10.25 27.55 -14.69
N LEU A 218 8.94 27.28 -14.70
CA LEU A 218 8.39 26.09 -14.04
C LEU A 218 8.99 24.80 -14.59
N LYS A 219 8.98 23.78 -13.74
CA LYS A 219 9.39 22.42 -14.11
C LYS A 219 8.29 21.43 -13.79
N VAL A 220 8.16 20.42 -14.63
CA VAL A 220 7.28 19.27 -14.36
C VAL A 220 8.17 18.04 -14.24
N LYS A 221 8.03 17.30 -13.14
CA LYS A 221 8.78 16.05 -12.89
C LYS A 221 7.82 14.91 -12.59
N PHE A 222 8.22 13.68 -12.87
CA PHE A 222 7.53 12.51 -12.31
C PHE A 222 7.60 12.56 -10.78
N LEU A 223 6.51 12.17 -10.11
CA LEU A 223 6.46 12.19 -8.65
C LEU A 223 7.54 11.27 -8.03
N ASP A 224 7.60 10.04 -8.51
CA ASP A 224 8.53 8.99 -8.09
C ASP A 224 8.56 7.84 -9.13
N GLU A 225 9.30 6.77 -8.83
CA GLU A 225 9.37 5.56 -9.65
C GLU A 225 8.00 4.92 -9.89
N LYS A 226 7.11 4.88 -8.88
CA LYS A 226 5.78 4.28 -9.04
C LYS A 226 4.93 5.09 -10.02
N ALA A 227 5.01 6.41 -9.94
CA ALA A 227 4.34 7.31 -10.87
C ALA A 227 4.91 7.17 -12.29
N TYR A 228 6.23 7.04 -12.42
CA TYR A 228 6.88 6.78 -13.71
C TYR A 228 6.36 5.49 -14.35
N GLN A 229 6.39 4.36 -13.62
CA GLN A 229 5.87 3.07 -14.11
C GLN A 229 4.38 3.14 -14.47
N ASN A 230 3.57 3.81 -13.63
CA ASN A 230 2.15 3.97 -13.92
C ASN A 230 1.90 4.77 -15.21
N VAL A 231 2.68 5.84 -15.46
CA VAL A 231 2.58 6.61 -16.70
C VAL A 231 3.06 5.78 -17.89
N LEU A 232 4.12 4.98 -17.73
CA LEU A 232 4.63 4.12 -18.78
C LEU A 232 3.57 3.11 -19.24
N GLU A 233 2.86 2.50 -18.28
CA GLU A 233 1.82 1.50 -18.54
C GLU A 233 0.50 2.12 -19.04
N THR A 234 0.08 3.24 -18.47
CA THR A 234 -1.29 3.75 -18.66
C THR A 234 -1.39 5.01 -19.51
N ASN A 235 -0.28 5.74 -19.68
CA ASN A 235 -0.21 7.05 -20.31
C ASN A 235 -1.25 8.05 -19.73
N LYS A 236 -1.40 8.09 -18.40
CA LYS A 236 -2.36 8.95 -17.69
C LYS A 236 -1.70 9.96 -16.75
N LEU A 237 -2.37 11.10 -16.57
CA LEU A 237 -1.98 12.16 -15.64
C LEU A 237 -2.12 11.78 -14.16
N PHE A 238 -3.07 10.92 -13.86
CA PHE A 238 -3.43 10.52 -12.49
C PHE A 238 -3.33 9.01 -12.35
N ASN A 239 -2.92 8.57 -11.16
CA ASN A 239 -2.89 7.17 -10.79
C ASN A 239 -4.29 6.62 -10.48
N TYR A 240 -4.37 5.33 -10.12
CA TYR A 240 -5.64 4.66 -9.79
C TYR A 240 -6.37 5.27 -8.58
N GLU A 241 -5.68 6.00 -7.71
CA GLU A 241 -6.26 6.75 -6.57
C GLU A 241 -6.64 8.19 -6.93
N GLN A 242 -6.61 8.56 -8.22
CA GLN A 242 -6.86 9.92 -8.71
C GLN A 242 -5.85 10.97 -8.18
N LYS A 243 -4.65 10.54 -7.76
CA LYS A 243 -3.56 11.44 -7.39
C LYS A 243 -2.66 11.70 -8.60
N PRO A 244 -2.08 12.90 -8.74
CA PRO A 244 -1.25 13.24 -9.89
C PRO A 244 0.05 12.42 -9.89
N ASN A 245 0.44 11.93 -11.07
CA ASN A 245 1.73 11.25 -11.30
C ASN A 245 2.92 12.24 -11.42
N PHE A 246 2.64 13.54 -11.35
CA PHE A 246 3.60 14.60 -11.62
C PHE A 246 3.60 15.64 -10.52
N VAL A 247 4.77 16.26 -10.33
CA VAL A 247 4.95 17.43 -9.47
C VAL A 247 5.33 18.61 -10.35
N VAL A 248 4.70 19.76 -10.09
CA VAL A 248 5.03 21.03 -10.73
C VAL A 248 5.78 21.89 -9.72
N THR A 249 6.98 22.35 -10.08
CA THR A 249 7.84 23.18 -9.22
C THR A 249 8.20 24.49 -9.91
N ASP A 250 8.86 25.38 -9.16
CA ASP A 250 9.44 26.63 -9.66
C ASP A 250 8.40 27.63 -10.21
N TYR A 251 7.27 27.80 -9.50
CA TYR A 251 6.26 28.85 -9.74
C TYR A 251 5.76 29.44 -8.41
N ASN A 252 5.10 30.60 -8.43
CA ASN A 252 4.53 31.22 -7.24
C ASN A 252 3.24 30.50 -6.79
N ASN A 253 3.41 29.47 -5.96
CA ASN A 253 2.30 28.68 -5.43
C ASN A 253 1.41 29.44 -4.43
N ASP A 254 1.83 30.59 -3.89
CA ASP A 254 0.96 31.38 -3.01
C ASP A 254 -0.13 32.07 -3.83
N ASN A 255 0.21 32.59 -4.99
CA ASN A 255 -0.69 33.37 -5.85
C ASN A 255 -1.43 32.54 -6.90
N TYR A 256 -0.83 31.45 -7.38
CA TYR A 256 -1.32 30.68 -8.52
C TYR A 256 -1.71 29.25 -8.17
N LYS A 257 -2.63 28.69 -8.96
CA LYS A 257 -2.97 27.27 -8.99
C LYS A 257 -2.66 26.71 -10.36
N TYR A 258 -2.08 25.51 -10.40
CA TYR A 258 -1.83 24.78 -11.64
C TYR A 258 -2.90 23.73 -11.94
N GLU A 259 -3.09 23.46 -13.22
CA GLU A 259 -3.86 22.33 -13.75
C GLU A 259 -3.07 21.67 -14.89
N LEU A 260 -2.96 20.34 -14.84
CA LEU A 260 -2.31 19.53 -15.86
C LEU A 260 -3.35 18.96 -16.82
N SER A 261 -3.04 18.99 -18.12
CA SER A 261 -3.90 18.44 -19.16
C SER A 261 -3.06 17.92 -20.32
N ASN A 262 -3.67 17.09 -21.17
CA ASN A 262 -3.07 16.66 -22.45
C ASN A 262 -1.63 16.09 -22.31
N LEU A 263 -1.50 14.93 -21.65
CA LEU A 263 -0.24 14.20 -21.61
C LEU A 263 0.05 13.60 -22.99
N ILE A 264 1.20 13.94 -23.55
CA ILE A 264 1.67 13.46 -24.85
C ILE A 264 2.96 12.67 -24.65
N LYS A 265 2.96 11.40 -25.08
CA LYS A 265 4.19 10.61 -25.20
C LYS A 265 4.88 10.97 -26.50
N VAL A 266 6.07 11.57 -26.43
CA VAL A 266 6.85 12.00 -27.60
C VAL A 266 7.64 10.83 -28.17
N ASN A 267 8.28 10.04 -27.30
CA ASN A 267 8.95 8.78 -27.63
C ASN A 267 8.93 7.85 -26.39
N GLU A 268 9.66 6.74 -26.41
CA GLU A 268 9.64 5.76 -25.31
C GLU A 268 9.93 6.36 -23.92
N ASN A 269 10.80 7.38 -23.85
CA ASN A 269 11.33 7.94 -22.59
C ASN A 269 11.08 9.45 -22.43
N GLU A 270 10.22 10.05 -23.26
CA GLU A 270 10.02 11.49 -23.29
C GLU A 270 8.54 11.85 -23.37
N TYR A 271 8.11 12.72 -22.45
CA TYR A 271 6.73 13.10 -22.25
C TYR A 271 6.59 14.62 -22.19
N LYS A 272 5.46 15.11 -22.69
CA LYS A 272 5.06 16.51 -22.60
C LYS A 272 3.68 16.63 -21.97
N VAL A 273 3.43 17.73 -21.28
CA VAL A 273 2.14 18.01 -20.67
C VAL A 273 1.78 19.49 -20.79
N ASN A 274 0.50 19.78 -20.97
CA ASN A 274 0.02 21.15 -20.91
C ASN A 274 -0.21 21.57 -19.45
N VAL A 275 0.52 22.60 -19.02
CA VAL A 275 0.35 23.22 -17.70
C VAL A 275 -0.42 24.51 -17.86
N THR A 276 -1.52 24.65 -17.12
CA THR A 276 -2.28 25.91 -17.01
C THR A 276 -2.07 26.50 -15.64
N LEU A 277 -1.53 27.73 -15.56
CA LEU A 277 -1.51 28.50 -14.33
C LEU A 277 -2.69 29.47 -14.32
N SER A 278 -3.37 29.57 -13.18
CA SER A 278 -4.50 30.48 -12.95
C SER A 278 -4.34 31.21 -11.63
N LEU A 279 -4.76 32.48 -11.58
CA LEU A 279 -4.76 33.25 -10.34
C LEU A 279 -5.82 32.69 -9.37
N LYS A 280 -5.46 32.45 -8.11
CA LYS A 280 -6.39 31.88 -7.12
C LYS A 280 -7.64 32.73 -6.90
N LEU A 281 -7.47 34.06 -6.87
CA LEU A 281 -8.55 35.03 -6.63
C LEU A 281 -9.33 35.41 -7.90
N ASN A 282 -8.77 35.15 -9.10
CA ASN A 282 -9.44 35.41 -10.38
C ASN A 282 -9.06 34.34 -11.40
N LYS A 283 -9.87 33.28 -11.47
CA LYS A 283 -9.61 32.13 -12.35
C LYS A 283 -9.74 32.44 -13.85
N GLU A 284 -10.31 33.60 -14.21
CA GLU A 284 -10.37 34.04 -15.61
C GLU A 284 -8.97 34.44 -16.13
N LEU A 285 -8.09 34.91 -15.25
CA LEU A 285 -6.69 35.18 -15.57
C LEU A 285 -5.90 33.88 -15.50
N LYS A 286 -5.65 33.31 -16.68
CA LYS A 286 -4.90 32.08 -16.85
C LYS A 286 -4.08 32.09 -18.12
N LYS A 287 -2.96 31.37 -18.09
CA LYS A 287 -2.11 31.09 -19.24
C LYS A 287 -1.76 29.62 -19.24
N SER A 288 -1.51 29.07 -20.42
CA SER A 288 -1.16 27.67 -20.60
C SER A 288 0.08 27.54 -21.46
N LYS A 289 0.93 26.55 -21.15
CA LYS A 289 2.13 26.23 -21.92
C LYS A 289 2.32 24.72 -21.97
N GLU A 290 2.79 24.22 -23.11
CA GLU A 290 3.29 22.85 -23.21
C GLU A 290 4.69 22.78 -22.60
N VAL A 291 4.88 21.86 -21.66
CA VAL A 291 6.13 21.71 -20.91
C VAL A 291 6.64 20.28 -21.06
N LEU A 292 7.94 20.16 -21.33
CA LEU A 292 8.64 18.89 -21.34
C LEU A 292 8.81 18.40 -19.89
N ILE A 293 8.48 17.14 -19.65
CA ILE A 293 8.65 16.53 -18.33
C ILE A 293 10.14 16.22 -18.15
N ASP A 294 10.69 16.65 -17.01
CA ASP A 294 12.07 16.37 -16.63
C ASP A 294 12.27 14.86 -16.55
N LYS A 295 13.11 14.36 -17.44
CA LYS A 295 13.41 12.93 -17.54
C LYS A 295 14.54 12.52 -16.60
N ASN A 296 15.33 13.45 -16.05
CA ASN A 296 16.55 13.13 -15.31
C ASN A 296 16.33 13.03 -13.80
N GLU A 297 15.30 13.69 -13.27
CA GLU A 297 15.04 13.77 -11.83
C GLU A 297 13.56 13.52 -11.50
N TYR A 298 13.34 12.99 -10.30
CA TYR A 298 11.99 12.91 -9.71
C TYR A 298 11.65 14.17 -8.91
N GLY A 299 10.38 14.29 -8.51
CA GLY A 299 9.87 15.45 -7.78
C GLY A 299 10.53 15.66 -6.41
N LYS A 300 11.05 14.59 -5.79
CA LYS A 300 11.79 14.69 -4.54
C LYS A 300 13.22 15.18 -4.78
N LYS A 301 13.62 16.26 -4.11
CA LYS A 301 14.95 16.86 -4.27
C LYS A 301 16.07 15.81 -4.05
N GLY A 302 16.99 15.73 -5.03
CA GLY A 302 18.13 14.80 -5.01
C GLY A 302 17.81 13.39 -5.47
N PHE A 303 16.58 13.10 -5.92
CA PHE A 303 16.23 11.81 -6.51
C PHE A 303 16.42 11.88 -8.02
N ILE A 304 17.21 10.95 -8.55
CA ILE A 304 17.40 10.81 -9.99
C ILE A 304 16.27 9.98 -10.60
N ASN A 305 16.03 10.09 -11.89
CA ASN A 305 15.24 9.09 -12.61
C ASN A 305 16.20 8.05 -13.20
N PRO A 306 16.22 6.79 -12.71
CA PRO A 306 17.18 5.80 -13.16
C PRO A 306 17.03 5.44 -14.64
N HIS A 307 15.84 5.59 -15.21
CA HIS A 307 15.56 5.33 -16.63
C HIS A 307 16.19 6.35 -17.58
N SER A 308 16.74 7.45 -17.06
CA SER A 308 17.56 8.39 -17.85
C SER A 308 19.01 7.94 -18.01
N LEU A 309 19.43 6.91 -17.28
CA LEU A 309 20.78 6.39 -17.24
C LEU A 309 20.82 5.01 -17.91
N ASP A 310 21.95 4.69 -18.55
CA ASP A 310 22.25 3.32 -18.95
C ASP A 310 22.66 2.46 -17.73
N GLU A 311 22.71 1.14 -17.91
CA GLU A 311 23.04 0.20 -16.84
C GLU A 311 24.41 0.49 -16.20
N ALA A 312 25.43 0.86 -16.99
CA ALA A 312 26.76 1.16 -16.48
C ALA A 312 26.77 2.41 -15.58
N ALA A 313 26.03 3.45 -15.95
CA ALA A 313 25.84 4.64 -15.16
C ALA A 313 24.99 4.38 -13.90
N GLN A 314 24.01 3.48 -13.97
CA GLN A 314 23.24 3.03 -12.80
C GLN A 314 24.11 2.27 -11.79
N ILE A 315 24.97 1.35 -12.25
CA ILE A 315 25.93 0.65 -11.39
C ILE A 315 26.93 1.64 -10.78
N SER A 316 27.47 2.56 -11.58
CA SER A 316 28.38 3.63 -11.09
C SER A 316 27.72 4.50 -10.02
N TYR A 317 26.42 4.79 -10.17
CA TYR A 317 25.64 5.48 -9.15
C TYR A 317 25.57 4.68 -7.86
N PHE A 318 25.27 3.37 -7.91
CA PHE A 318 25.28 2.52 -6.71
C PHE A 318 26.65 2.48 -6.04
N GLU A 319 27.74 2.37 -6.80
CA GLU A 319 29.10 2.39 -6.26
C GLU A 319 29.41 3.69 -5.53
N ALA A 320 29.03 4.82 -6.11
CA ALA A 320 29.18 6.14 -5.49
C ALA A 320 28.36 6.25 -4.20
N GLN A 321 27.12 5.73 -4.19
CA GLN A 321 26.27 5.71 -2.99
C GLN A 321 26.84 4.81 -1.88
N LEU A 322 27.62 3.77 -2.21
CA LEU A 322 28.23 2.88 -1.22
C LEU A 322 29.64 3.29 -0.77
N LYS A 323 30.32 4.21 -1.47
CA LYS A 323 31.72 4.55 -1.23
C LYS A 323 31.99 5.09 0.19
N ASP A 324 31.09 5.93 0.69
CA ASP A 324 31.25 6.62 1.99
C ASP A 324 30.21 6.16 3.02
N VAL A 325 29.63 4.98 2.83
CA VAL A 325 28.62 4.43 3.74
C VAL A 325 29.29 3.53 4.76
N GLU A 326 29.07 3.85 6.03
CA GLU A 326 29.46 3.01 7.15
C GLU A 326 28.26 2.21 7.64
N ILE A 327 28.50 0.95 7.98
CA ILE A 327 27.49 0.04 8.51
C ILE A 327 27.75 -0.16 9.99
N TYR A 328 26.72 0.05 10.80
CA TYR A 328 26.74 -0.21 12.24
C TYR A 328 25.74 -1.32 12.58
N PRO A 329 25.99 -2.13 13.62
CA PRO A 329 24.91 -2.87 14.26
C PRO A 329 23.85 -1.89 14.77
N TYR A 330 22.57 -2.19 14.56
CA TYR A 330 21.49 -1.28 14.93
C TYR A 330 21.38 -1.16 16.46
N TYR A 331 21.32 -2.29 17.17
CA TYR A 331 21.24 -2.36 18.63
C TYR A 331 22.44 -3.09 19.24
N SER A 332 22.60 -2.99 20.56
CA SER A 332 23.63 -3.76 21.29
C SER A 332 23.50 -5.27 21.07
N LYS A 333 22.27 -5.80 20.96
CA LYS A 333 22.06 -7.24 20.67
C LYS A 333 22.69 -7.66 19.34
N ASP A 334 22.59 -6.81 18.31
CA ASP A 334 23.07 -7.13 16.97
C ASP A 334 24.60 -7.12 16.96
N LYS A 335 25.22 -6.17 17.68
CA LYS A 335 26.66 -6.15 17.95
C LYS A 335 27.11 -7.47 18.61
N THR A 336 26.43 -7.89 19.67
CA THR A 336 26.74 -9.14 20.37
C THR A 336 26.62 -10.36 19.44
N PHE A 337 25.59 -10.43 18.59
CA PHE A 337 25.43 -11.53 17.64
C PHE A 337 26.55 -11.56 16.60
N ILE A 338 27.01 -10.40 16.12
CA ILE A 338 28.15 -10.32 15.19
C ILE A 338 29.44 -10.78 15.89
N GLU A 339 29.72 -10.29 17.09
CA GLU A 339 30.92 -10.65 17.88
C GLU A 339 30.97 -12.14 18.21
N ARG A 340 29.81 -12.76 18.46
CA ARG A 340 29.68 -14.21 18.77
C ARG A 340 29.52 -15.10 17.53
N LYS A 341 29.60 -14.53 16.32
CA LYS A 341 29.38 -15.27 15.06
C LYS A 341 28.01 -15.94 14.97
N GLU A 342 27.00 -15.41 15.66
CA GLU A 342 25.61 -15.89 15.63
C GLU A 342 24.83 -15.29 14.44
N TYR A 343 25.39 -15.35 13.23
CA TYR A 343 24.89 -14.61 12.07
C TYR A 343 23.45 -14.98 11.66
N HIS A 344 23.00 -16.19 11.97
CA HIS A 344 21.62 -16.66 11.75
C HIS A 344 20.56 -15.83 12.51
N LYS A 345 20.96 -15.04 13.51
CA LYS A 345 20.05 -14.13 14.25
C LYS A 345 19.95 -12.73 13.64
N LEU A 346 20.80 -12.42 12.67
CA LEU A 346 20.84 -11.11 12.02
C LEU A 346 19.80 -11.03 10.89
N THR A 347 19.23 -9.85 10.72
CA THR A 347 18.28 -9.55 9.63
C THR A 347 18.65 -8.23 8.97
N ASN A 348 17.97 -7.86 7.88
CA ASN A 348 18.13 -6.53 7.29
C ASN A 348 17.88 -5.37 8.27
N LYS A 349 17.17 -5.61 9.39
CA LYS A 349 16.92 -4.61 10.45
C LYS A 349 18.03 -4.53 11.50
N SER A 350 18.98 -5.47 11.49
CA SER A 350 20.11 -5.51 12.42
C SER A 350 21.20 -4.50 12.07
N TYR A 351 21.06 -3.78 10.96
CA TYR A 351 22.08 -2.87 10.44
C TYR A 351 21.53 -1.44 10.30
N TRP A 352 22.38 -0.48 10.62
CA TRP A 352 22.18 0.94 10.36
C TRP A 352 23.21 1.43 9.36
N LEU A 353 22.77 2.27 8.42
CA LEU A 353 23.62 2.90 7.41
C LEU A 353 23.82 4.36 7.80
N SER A 354 25.07 4.81 7.90
CA SER A 354 25.39 6.20 8.27
C SER A 354 24.78 7.24 7.31
N LYS A 355 24.70 6.90 6.02
CA LYS A 355 24.05 7.70 4.96
C LYS A 355 23.15 6.79 4.12
N LYS A 356 21.86 6.78 4.44
CA LYS A 356 20.87 6.00 3.67
C LYS A 356 20.30 6.83 2.52
N ASN A 357 20.44 6.33 1.29
CA ASN A 357 19.68 6.85 0.16
C ASN A 357 18.30 6.19 0.12
N ASN A 358 17.25 6.97 0.31
CA ASN A 358 15.86 6.48 0.34
C ASN A 358 15.28 6.18 -1.05
N GLN A 359 16.04 6.35 -2.11
CA GLN A 359 15.68 5.86 -3.44
C GLN A 359 16.12 4.40 -3.65
N LEU A 360 16.94 3.85 -2.75
CA LEU A 360 17.57 2.54 -2.90
C LEU A 360 17.09 1.57 -1.81
N ILE A 361 17.03 0.29 -2.20
CA ILE A 361 16.88 -0.84 -1.28
C ILE A 361 18.27 -1.41 -1.01
N TYR A 362 18.55 -1.68 0.26
CA TYR A 362 19.77 -2.34 0.73
C TYR A 362 19.38 -3.69 1.34
N VAL A 363 19.95 -4.77 0.81
CA VAL A 363 19.75 -6.13 1.31
C VAL A 363 21.08 -6.67 1.82
N PHE A 364 21.12 -7.01 3.10
CA PHE A 364 22.28 -7.58 3.79
C PHE A 364 22.20 -9.10 3.71
N LYS A 365 23.27 -9.73 3.22
CA LYS A 365 23.37 -11.19 3.04
C LYS A 365 24.39 -11.75 4.04
N ASP A 366 25.42 -12.42 3.53
CA ASP A 366 26.41 -13.12 4.34
C ASP A 366 27.28 -12.16 5.14
N VAL A 367 27.57 -12.56 6.37
CA VAL A 367 28.54 -11.90 7.25
C VAL A 367 29.74 -12.81 7.38
N GLU A 368 30.92 -12.27 7.16
CA GLU A 368 32.17 -12.98 7.31
C GLU A 368 33.18 -12.15 8.10
N GLN A 369 34.11 -12.84 8.76
CA GLN A 369 35.24 -12.21 9.40
C GLN A 369 36.46 -12.40 8.49
N LYS A 370 36.97 -11.28 7.93
CA LYS A 370 38.14 -11.25 7.04
C LYS A 370 39.13 -10.23 7.57
N ASP A 371 40.40 -10.62 7.68
CA ASP A 371 41.49 -9.74 8.15
C ASP A 371 41.21 -9.08 9.52
N GLY A 372 40.54 -9.82 10.42
CA GLY A 372 40.16 -9.33 11.75
C GLY A 372 38.98 -8.34 11.76
N GLN A 373 38.39 -8.02 10.61
CA GLN A 373 37.23 -7.15 10.47
C GLN A 373 35.98 -7.96 10.12
N ASN A 374 34.84 -7.58 10.69
CA ASN A 374 33.55 -8.14 10.29
C ASN A 374 33.05 -7.40 9.05
N LYS A 375 32.66 -8.15 8.04
CA LYS A 375 32.18 -7.64 6.76
C LYS A 375 30.82 -8.24 6.43
N VAL A 376 30.00 -7.47 5.71
CA VAL A 376 28.69 -7.92 5.23
C VAL A 376 28.56 -7.67 3.74
N MET A 377 28.00 -8.63 3.04
CA MET A 377 27.63 -8.49 1.64
C MET A 377 26.34 -7.68 1.52
N VAL A 378 26.40 -6.53 0.84
CA VAL A 378 25.26 -5.63 0.61
C VAL A 378 24.89 -5.64 -0.86
N GLU A 379 23.67 -6.10 -1.17
CA GLU A 379 23.03 -5.93 -2.48
C GLU A 379 22.20 -4.64 -2.50
N VAL A 380 22.42 -3.81 -3.52
CA VAL A 380 21.73 -2.53 -3.72
C VAL A 380 21.01 -2.49 -5.06
N LYS A 381 19.82 -1.91 -5.08
CA LYS A 381 19.00 -1.66 -6.27
C LYS A 381 18.05 -0.48 -6.06
N PHE A 382 17.45 0.06 -7.11
CA PHE A 382 16.41 1.09 -7.00
C PHE A 382 15.14 0.54 -6.34
N GLU A 383 14.55 1.33 -5.45
CA GLU A 383 13.29 0.99 -4.78
C GLU A 383 12.12 1.09 -5.75
N ASN A 384 11.16 0.16 -5.65
CA ASN A 384 9.95 0.09 -6.48
C ASN A 384 10.20 -0.17 -7.98
N TRP A 385 11.41 -0.58 -8.37
CA TRP A 385 11.71 -1.06 -9.72
C TRP A 385 12.19 -2.52 -9.68
N PRO A 386 11.32 -3.50 -9.99
CA PRO A 386 11.66 -4.92 -9.91
C PRO A 386 12.83 -5.33 -10.81
N GLU A 387 12.89 -4.76 -12.01
CA GLU A 387 13.90 -5.03 -13.05
C GLU A 387 15.17 -4.18 -12.89
N SER A 388 15.28 -3.38 -11.83
CA SER A 388 16.48 -2.60 -11.53
C SER A 388 17.73 -3.49 -11.55
N PRO A 389 18.82 -3.04 -12.19
CA PRO A 389 20.13 -3.64 -12.01
C PRO A 389 20.52 -3.69 -10.54
N LYS A 390 21.44 -4.61 -10.24
CA LYS A 390 21.87 -4.90 -8.88
C LYS A 390 23.37 -4.81 -8.78
N LEU A 391 23.84 -4.15 -7.73
CA LEU A 391 25.25 -4.19 -7.32
C LEU A 391 25.35 -4.94 -5.99
N THR A 392 26.23 -5.93 -5.92
CA THR A 392 26.57 -6.60 -4.66
C THR A 392 28.00 -6.24 -4.28
N LYS A 393 28.20 -5.69 -3.07
CA LYS A 393 29.51 -5.24 -2.59
C LYS A 393 29.73 -5.63 -1.14
N GLU A 394 30.94 -6.06 -0.83
CA GLU A 394 31.39 -6.35 0.54
C GLU A 394 31.72 -5.03 1.25
N LEU A 395 31.16 -4.81 2.45
CA LEU A 395 31.37 -3.61 3.25
C LEU A 395 31.71 -3.96 4.70
N ASN A 396 32.57 -3.15 5.31
CA ASN A 396 32.98 -3.34 6.70
C ASN A 396 31.87 -2.93 7.67
N ILE A 397 31.68 -3.73 8.72
CA ILE A 397 30.81 -3.41 9.84
C ILE A 397 31.66 -2.76 10.94
N ASN A 398 31.34 -1.51 11.29
CA ASN A 398 31.97 -0.82 12.39
C ASN A 398 31.22 -1.12 13.70
N LEU A 399 31.86 -1.89 14.58
CA LEU A 399 31.31 -2.30 15.88
C LEU A 399 31.51 -1.27 17.01
N ALA A 400 32.22 -0.16 16.74
CA ALA A 400 32.48 0.88 17.73
C ALA A 400 31.25 1.78 18.01
N LYS A 401 30.25 1.76 17.12
CA LYS A 401 29.03 2.55 17.21
C LYS A 401 27.79 1.68 17.05
N LEU A 402 26.66 2.15 17.57
CA LEU A 402 25.35 1.55 17.35
C LEU A 402 24.46 2.49 16.53
N GLY A 403 23.59 1.92 15.69
CA GLY A 403 22.58 2.67 14.94
C GLY A 403 21.57 3.38 15.83
N ILE A 404 21.22 2.79 16.97
CA ILE A 404 20.28 3.38 17.95
C ILE A 404 20.83 4.68 18.55
N ASP A 405 22.16 4.78 18.75
CA ASP A 405 22.81 5.99 19.26
C ASP A 405 22.73 7.12 18.23
N GLU A 406 23.05 6.82 16.97
CA GLU A 406 22.95 7.78 15.86
C GLU A 406 21.48 8.25 15.66
N LEU A 407 20.50 7.34 15.77
CA LEU A 407 19.09 7.69 15.72
C LEU A 407 18.68 8.59 16.90
N ASN A 408 19.14 8.29 18.11
CA ASN A 408 18.82 9.08 19.29
C ASN A 408 19.41 10.49 19.23
N GLU A 409 20.58 10.67 18.63
CA GLU A 409 21.13 12.01 18.34
C GLU A 409 20.26 12.81 17.36
N ILE A 410 19.74 12.16 16.31
CA ILE A 410 18.79 12.80 15.37
C ILE A 410 17.48 13.19 16.09
N ARG A 411 16.95 12.30 16.94
CA ARG A 411 15.72 12.53 17.70
C ARG A 411 15.86 13.68 18.69
N LYS A 412 16.97 13.73 19.42
CA LYS A 412 17.30 14.80 20.36
C LYS A 412 17.32 16.17 19.67
N LYS A 413 17.95 16.28 18.49
CA LYS A 413 17.95 17.51 17.67
C LYS A 413 16.54 17.92 17.22
N ALA A 414 15.63 16.96 17.05
CA ALA A 414 14.24 17.19 16.68
C ALA A 414 13.29 17.37 17.90
N GLY A 415 13.82 17.46 19.12
CA GLY A 415 13.02 17.60 20.35
C GLY A 415 12.18 16.37 20.69
N LYS A 416 12.63 15.17 20.31
CA LYS A 416 11.94 13.90 20.57
C LYS A 416 12.71 13.06 21.60
N GLU A 417 11.97 12.38 22.49
CA GLU A 417 12.52 11.45 23.47
C GLU A 417 13.36 10.33 22.81
N PRO A 418 14.46 9.88 23.43
CA PRO A 418 15.27 8.78 22.92
C PRO A 418 14.49 7.45 22.94
N LEU A 419 14.90 6.53 22.07
CA LEU A 419 14.43 5.17 22.04
C LEU A 419 15.38 4.27 22.84
N GLU A 420 14.82 3.27 23.49
CA GLU A 420 15.58 2.28 24.25
C GLU A 420 16.39 1.35 23.33
N ASP A 421 17.60 1.03 23.77
CA ASP A 421 18.44 0.02 23.15
C ASP A 421 17.93 -1.39 23.49
N GLN A 422 18.15 -2.33 22.56
CA GLN A 422 17.79 -3.73 22.73
C GLN A 422 19.05 -4.55 23.00
N LYS A 423 19.10 -5.19 24.16
CA LYS A 423 20.21 -6.06 24.56
C LYS A 423 19.96 -7.49 24.11
N ALA A 424 21.04 -8.21 23.77
CA ALA A 424 20.94 -9.64 23.58
C ALA A 424 20.48 -10.27 24.91
N PRO A 425 19.78 -11.42 24.87
CA PRO A 425 19.55 -12.18 26.08
C PRO A 425 20.88 -12.32 26.82
N GLU A 426 20.90 -11.98 28.12
CA GLU A 426 22.10 -12.17 28.92
C GLU A 426 22.54 -13.61 28.76
N SER A 427 23.79 -13.80 28.34
CA SER A 427 24.42 -15.11 28.36
C SER A 427 24.36 -15.54 29.80
N THR A 428 23.57 -16.56 30.13
CA THR A 428 23.48 -17.06 31.52
C THR A 428 24.82 -17.62 32.02
N LEU A 429 25.86 -17.63 31.17
CA LEU A 429 27.23 -17.96 31.49
C LEU A 429 28.20 -16.95 30.82
N PRO A 430 29.17 -16.38 31.57
CA PRO A 430 30.25 -15.57 31.01
C PRO A 430 31.15 -16.48 30.18
N ASP A 431 31.15 -16.25 28.88
CA ASP A 431 31.83 -17.02 27.84
C ASP A 431 31.49 -18.52 27.84
N GLN A 432 31.06 -19.05 26.69
CA GLN A 432 31.03 -20.50 26.48
C GLN A 432 32.48 -21.02 26.48
N LYS A 433 33.13 -21.12 27.64
CA LYS A 433 34.28 -21.99 27.81
C LYS A 433 33.78 -23.40 27.61
N GLU A 434 34.07 -23.98 26.46
CA GLU A 434 33.94 -25.41 26.25
C GLU A 434 34.95 -26.11 27.17
N TYR A 435 34.46 -26.89 28.11
CA TYR A 435 35.30 -27.74 28.94
C TYR A 435 35.38 -29.13 28.31
N GLU A 436 36.51 -29.43 27.68
CA GLU A 436 36.80 -30.79 27.15
C GLU A 436 36.96 -31.81 28.30
N LYS A 437 37.51 -31.35 29.43
CA LYS A 437 37.69 -32.14 30.65
C LYS A 437 37.19 -31.39 31.88
N ILE A 438 36.42 -32.08 32.73
CA ILE A 438 35.95 -31.56 34.00
C ILE A 438 36.86 -32.07 35.12
N GLN A 439 37.48 -31.14 35.86
CA GLN A 439 38.23 -31.47 37.06
C GLN A 439 37.32 -31.40 38.28
N LEU A 440 37.33 -32.45 39.09
CA LEU A 440 36.60 -32.51 40.36
C LEU A 440 37.55 -32.08 41.48
N VAL A 441 37.36 -30.87 42.01
CA VAL A 441 38.21 -30.28 43.05
C VAL A 441 37.40 -30.18 44.34
N ASP A 442 37.90 -30.76 45.44
CA ASP A 442 37.20 -30.80 46.74
C ASP A 442 35.78 -31.41 46.64
N PHE A 443 35.64 -32.42 45.78
CA PHE A 443 34.34 -33.02 45.47
C PHE A 443 33.68 -33.70 46.67
N VAL A 444 32.41 -33.34 46.90
CA VAL A 444 31.56 -33.95 47.92
C VAL A 444 30.52 -34.85 47.23
N PRO A 445 30.58 -36.19 47.41
CA PRO A 445 29.59 -37.08 46.83
C PRO A 445 28.22 -36.92 47.50
N THR A 446 27.16 -37.23 46.75
CA THR A 446 25.81 -37.30 47.32
C THR A 446 25.71 -38.42 48.38
N PRO A 447 24.85 -38.28 49.41
CA PRO A 447 24.85 -39.17 50.58
C PRO A 447 24.38 -40.61 50.29
N SER A 448 23.60 -40.83 49.24
CA SER A 448 23.01 -42.13 48.87
C SER A 448 23.03 -42.33 47.36
N ASP A 449 22.73 -43.55 46.89
CA ASP A 449 22.59 -43.83 45.46
C ASP A 449 21.45 -43.00 44.84
N GLU A 450 20.28 -42.99 45.48
CA GLU A 450 19.14 -42.16 45.12
C GLU A 450 19.12 -40.92 46.02
N TYR A 451 19.39 -39.75 45.45
CA TYR A 451 19.39 -38.49 46.17
C TYR A 451 18.93 -37.36 45.25
N ILE A 452 18.08 -36.46 45.74
CA ILE A 452 17.65 -35.27 45.03
C ILE A 452 17.95 -34.06 45.90
N ALA A 453 18.80 -33.15 45.41
CA ALA A 453 19.05 -31.89 46.09
C ALA A 453 17.77 -31.03 46.12
N GLN A 454 17.43 -30.49 47.28
CA GLN A 454 16.26 -29.61 47.46
C GLN A 454 16.36 -28.35 46.59
N SER A 455 17.58 -27.88 46.35
CA SER A 455 17.93 -26.74 45.50
C SER A 455 17.83 -27.04 44.00
N ALA A 456 17.70 -28.30 43.59
CA ALA A 456 17.62 -28.72 42.18
C ALA A 456 16.50 -29.73 41.91
N PRO A 457 15.22 -29.40 42.18
CA PRO A 457 14.10 -30.33 42.02
C PRO A 457 13.85 -30.73 40.55
N HIS A 458 14.31 -29.91 39.60
CA HIS A 458 14.21 -30.21 38.17
C HIS A 458 15.05 -31.45 37.76
N HIS A 459 16.08 -31.82 38.53
CA HIS A 459 16.86 -33.04 38.31
C HIS A 459 16.02 -34.34 38.42
N ILE A 460 14.89 -34.32 39.13
CA ILE A 460 14.02 -35.50 39.33
C ILE A 460 13.62 -36.10 37.97
N ARG A 461 13.15 -35.26 37.03
CA ARG A 461 12.69 -35.72 35.73
C ARG A 461 13.83 -36.27 34.87
N PHE A 462 14.99 -35.61 34.93
CA PHE A 462 16.17 -36.00 34.16
C PHE A 462 16.73 -37.33 34.64
N LEU A 463 16.96 -37.49 35.94
CA LEU A 463 17.45 -38.73 36.52
C LEU A 463 16.47 -39.89 36.30
N ALA A 464 15.16 -39.65 36.40
CA ALA A 464 14.15 -40.66 36.08
C ALA A 464 14.19 -41.11 34.60
N GLN A 465 14.50 -40.21 33.67
CA GLN A 465 14.68 -40.54 32.25
C GLN A 465 15.98 -41.32 31.99
N ILE A 466 17.08 -40.90 32.62
CA ILE A 466 18.37 -41.58 32.56
C ILE A 466 18.24 -43.01 33.07
N LYS A 467 17.63 -43.21 34.24
CA LYS A 467 17.42 -44.51 34.86
C LYS A 467 16.59 -45.48 34.00
N LYS A 468 15.61 -44.97 33.26
CA LYS A 468 14.73 -45.78 32.38
C LYS A 468 15.37 -46.14 31.05
N ALA A 469 16.39 -45.39 30.62
CA ALA A 469 17.01 -45.60 29.32
C ALA A 469 18.12 -46.65 29.38
N LYS A 470 18.37 -47.28 28.22
CA LYS A 470 19.54 -48.17 28.08
C LYS A 470 20.81 -47.34 28.12
N THR A 471 21.66 -47.63 29.09
CA THR A 471 22.99 -47.00 29.25
C THR A 471 24.07 -48.04 28.98
N TYR A 472 25.07 -47.65 28.21
CA TYR A 472 26.14 -48.53 27.75
C TYR A 472 27.47 -48.02 28.30
N LEU A 473 28.39 -48.91 28.67
CA LEU A 473 29.81 -48.50 28.77
C LEU A 473 30.29 -48.11 27.38
N LEU A 474 31.18 -47.13 27.28
CA LEU A 474 31.64 -46.65 25.98
C LEU A 474 32.30 -47.78 25.18
N ASN A 475 33.30 -48.43 25.75
CA ASN A 475 34.07 -49.52 25.13
C ASN A 475 34.68 -50.44 26.20
N LYS A 476 35.44 -51.44 25.75
CA LYS A 476 36.11 -52.41 26.65
C LYS A 476 37.19 -51.77 27.52
N GLU A 477 37.94 -50.80 26.99
CA GLU A 477 38.99 -50.10 27.73
C GLU A 477 38.43 -49.39 28.97
N VAL A 478 37.27 -48.73 28.82
CA VAL A 478 36.56 -48.13 29.94
C VAL A 478 36.10 -49.17 30.96
N GLN A 479 35.65 -50.34 30.51
CA GLN A 479 35.26 -51.43 31.42
C GLN A 479 36.46 -51.90 32.26
N ASP A 480 37.59 -52.16 31.60
CA ASP A 480 38.81 -52.62 32.25
C ASP A 480 39.35 -51.56 33.23
N LEU A 481 39.25 -50.27 32.87
CA LEU A 481 39.56 -49.15 33.77
C LEU A 481 38.69 -49.16 35.03
N ILE A 482 37.36 -49.23 34.88
CA ILE A 482 36.43 -49.25 36.02
C ILE A 482 36.72 -50.46 36.93
N ILE A 483 37.00 -51.63 36.35
CA ILE A 483 37.31 -52.84 37.13
C ILE A 483 38.62 -52.66 37.90
N SER A 484 39.63 -52.07 37.29
CA SER A 484 40.93 -51.83 37.93
C SER A 484 40.86 -50.81 39.06
N GLU A 485 40.10 -49.72 38.88
CA GLU A 485 39.92 -48.68 39.90
C GLU A 485 38.91 -49.08 40.99
N ASN A 486 37.97 -49.98 40.67
CA ASN A 486 36.94 -50.52 41.57
C ASN A 486 36.24 -49.41 42.40
N SER A 487 36.29 -49.48 43.74
CA SER A 487 35.67 -48.49 44.62
C SER A 487 36.28 -47.09 44.52
N ASN A 488 37.49 -46.97 43.95
CA ASN A 488 38.15 -45.68 43.73
C ASN A 488 37.75 -45.03 42.39
N PHE A 489 36.94 -45.70 41.56
CA PHE A 489 36.50 -45.14 40.29
C PHE A 489 35.64 -43.89 40.55
N LEU A 490 36.17 -42.73 40.15
CA LEU A 490 35.51 -41.44 40.21
C LEU A 490 35.92 -40.60 39.00
N LYS A 491 35.02 -40.45 38.03
CA LYS A 491 35.27 -39.68 36.81
C LYS A 491 34.09 -38.77 36.48
N ALA A 492 34.40 -37.56 36.05
CA ALA A 492 33.42 -36.64 35.49
C ALA A 492 33.38 -36.80 33.97
N GLN A 493 32.18 -36.71 33.42
CA GLN A 493 31.88 -36.81 32.02
C GLN A 493 31.00 -35.64 31.61
N HIS A 494 31.38 -34.98 30.53
CA HIS A 494 30.67 -33.89 29.90
C HIS A 494 30.59 -34.18 28.40
N PHE A 495 29.57 -33.71 27.67
CA PHE A 495 29.43 -34.00 26.25
C PHE A 495 29.70 -32.75 25.42
N VAL A 496 30.81 -32.73 24.67
CA VAL A 496 31.19 -31.68 23.72
C VAL A 496 31.45 -32.30 22.36
N TYR A 497 30.88 -31.70 21.32
CA TYR A 497 31.00 -32.14 19.94
C TYR A 497 31.73 -31.09 19.10
N ASP A 498 32.75 -31.51 18.36
CA ASP A 498 33.48 -30.68 17.39
C ASP A 498 32.64 -30.57 16.11
N GLU A 499 32.10 -29.38 15.83
CA GLU A 499 31.33 -29.16 14.60
C GLU A 499 32.21 -29.06 13.33
N GLU A 500 33.52 -28.81 13.48
CA GLU A 500 34.46 -28.73 12.36
C GLU A 500 35.02 -30.11 11.99
N LYS A 501 35.40 -30.91 13.00
CA LYS A 501 35.92 -32.27 12.82
C LYS A 501 34.84 -33.34 12.78
N TYR A 502 33.63 -33.00 13.20
CA TYR A 502 32.47 -33.87 13.28
C TYR A 502 32.60 -35.04 14.26
N GLU A 503 33.35 -34.86 15.35
CA GLU A 503 33.64 -35.89 16.34
C GLU A 503 33.47 -35.36 17.77
N THR A 504 33.26 -36.27 18.73
CA THR A 504 33.15 -35.91 20.14
C THR A 504 34.54 -35.59 20.70
N LYS A 505 34.71 -34.42 21.34
CA LYS A 505 35.99 -34.02 21.98
C LYS A 505 36.14 -34.52 23.42
N SER A 506 35.03 -34.75 24.10
CA SER A 506 35.02 -35.06 25.52
C SER A 506 35.43 -36.48 25.84
N GLU A 507 36.04 -36.66 27.02
CA GLU A 507 36.26 -37.96 27.62
C GLU A 507 34.92 -38.56 28.07
N LEU A 508 34.49 -39.65 27.42
CA LEU A 508 33.25 -40.36 27.73
C LEU A 508 33.54 -41.76 28.30
N PHE A 509 32.78 -42.16 29.30
CA PHE A 509 32.85 -43.48 29.96
C PHE A 509 31.56 -44.29 29.75
N ILE A 510 30.41 -43.61 29.75
CA ILE A 510 29.12 -44.19 29.41
C ILE A 510 28.53 -43.47 28.20
N TYR A 511 27.62 -44.13 27.48
CA TYR A 511 26.83 -43.52 26.42
C TYR A 511 25.35 -43.87 26.57
N GLN A 512 24.50 -42.87 26.36
CA GLN A 512 23.05 -43.01 26.32
C GLN A 512 22.48 -42.25 25.13
N PHE A 513 21.55 -42.88 24.41
CA PHE A 513 20.84 -42.23 23.31
C PHE A 513 19.71 -41.33 23.84
N SER A 514 20.04 -40.23 24.50
CA SER A 514 19.07 -39.23 24.97
C SER A 514 19.56 -37.81 24.76
N LYS A 515 18.63 -36.87 24.59
CA LYS A 515 18.95 -35.44 24.49
C LYS A 515 19.59 -34.93 25.79
N THR A 516 19.07 -35.36 26.94
CA THR A 516 19.57 -35.01 28.27
C THR A 516 21.04 -35.37 28.46
N PHE A 517 21.45 -36.55 27.95
CA PHE A 517 22.82 -37.01 28.05
C PHE A 517 23.80 -36.19 27.19
N ARG A 518 23.32 -35.64 26.06
CA ARG A 518 24.11 -34.83 25.14
C ARG A 518 23.96 -33.32 25.35
N ASP A 519 23.33 -32.94 26.46
CA ASP A 519 23.17 -31.53 26.82
C ASP A 519 24.50 -31.02 27.38
N THR A 520 25.07 -30.00 26.74
CA THR A 520 26.35 -29.38 27.13
C THR A 520 26.28 -28.66 28.48
N GLN A 521 25.09 -28.54 29.08
CA GLN A 521 24.95 -28.00 30.43
C GLN A 521 25.00 -29.08 31.50
N ASN A 522 24.91 -30.36 31.13
CA ASN A 522 24.89 -31.47 32.08
C ASN A 522 26.27 -32.10 32.23
N VAL A 523 26.68 -32.31 33.47
CA VAL A 523 27.86 -33.08 33.81
C VAL A 523 27.45 -34.29 34.63
N PHE A 524 27.97 -35.44 34.23
CA PHE A 524 27.74 -36.72 34.89
C PHE A 524 29.00 -37.14 35.64
N ILE A 525 28.91 -37.28 36.95
CA ILE A 525 29.98 -37.81 37.79
C ILE A 525 29.64 -39.26 38.10
N LEU A 526 30.51 -40.16 37.67
CA LEU A 526 30.34 -41.61 37.76
C LEU A 526 31.19 -42.13 38.92
N SER A 527 30.57 -42.91 39.80
CA SER A 527 31.22 -43.46 40.99
C SER A 527 30.60 -44.79 41.44
N ASN A 528 31.21 -45.42 42.45
CA ASN A 528 30.68 -46.58 43.18
C ASN A 528 30.12 -47.69 42.24
N PRO A 529 30.97 -48.28 41.38
CA PRO A 529 30.57 -49.38 40.51
C PRO A 529 30.16 -50.61 41.32
N ILE A 530 29.18 -51.35 40.81
CA ILE A 530 28.91 -52.74 41.24
C ILE A 530 29.45 -53.66 40.15
N ILE A 531 30.40 -54.51 40.53
CA ILE A 531 31.09 -55.44 39.64
C ILE A 531 30.71 -56.85 40.06
N GLU A 532 30.20 -57.64 39.11
CA GLU A 532 29.83 -59.04 39.29
C GLU A 532 30.33 -59.83 38.08
N ASP A 533 30.93 -61.00 38.30
CA ASP A 533 31.45 -61.88 37.25
C ASP A 533 32.41 -61.17 36.27
N GLY A 534 33.25 -60.27 36.79
CA GLY A 534 34.19 -59.49 35.98
C GLY A 534 33.52 -58.49 35.02
N LYS A 535 32.26 -58.14 35.24
CA LYS A 535 31.52 -57.12 34.48
C LYS A 535 30.96 -56.04 35.39
N VAL A 536 30.95 -54.80 34.91
CA VAL A 536 30.35 -53.67 35.61
C VAL A 536 28.83 -53.71 35.38
N LYS A 537 28.06 -54.04 36.42
CA LYS A 537 26.59 -54.17 36.36
C LYS A 537 25.89 -52.83 36.45
N SER A 538 26.36 -51.96 37.34
CA SER A 538 25.76 -50.65 37.57
C SER A 538 26.78 -49.64 38.08
N LEU A 539 26.47 -48.35 37.93
CA LEU A 539 27.24 -47.22 38.45
C LEU A 539 26.30 -46.28 39.21
N LYS A 540 26.83 -45.58 40.21
CA LYS A 540 26.18 -44.39 40.75
C LYS A 540 26.47 -43.22 39.80
N LEU A 541 25.42 -42.61 39.27
CA LEU A 541 25.49 -41.43 38.42
C LEU A 541 25.01 -40.22 39.22
N ILE A 542 25.87 -39.22 39.34
CA ILE A 542 25.59 -37.95 39.98
C ILE A 542 25.49 -36.88 38.88
N LEU A 543 24.39 -36.15 38.85
CA LEU A 543 24.08 -35.09 37.90
C LEU A 543 24.26 -33.72 38.57
N GLY A 544 24.99 -32.85 37.89
CA GLY A 544 25.05 -31.43 38.18
C GLY A 544 25.07 -30.62 36.88
N SER A 545 24.81 -29.32 37.00
CA SER A 545 25.07 -28.41 35.88
C SER A 545 26.57 -28.14 35.76
N LEU A 546 27.03 -27.87 34.55
CA LEU A 546 28.40 -27.43 34.27
C LEU A 546 28.77 -26.21 35.13
N SER A 547 27.83 -25.28 35.29
CA SER A 547 28.01 -24.06 36.07
C SER A 547 28.22 -24.31 37.57
N ASP A 548 27.43 -25.21 38.16
CA ASP A 548 27.55 -25.55 39.59
C ASP A 548 28.89 -26.24 39.86
N ILE A 549 29.31 -27.16 39.00
CA ILE A 549 30.57 -27.88 39.16
C ILE A 549 31.77 -26.97 38.95
N ALA A 550 31.72 -26.07 37.96
CA ALA A 550 32.76 -25.06 37.75
C ALA A 550 32.87 -24.10 38.94
N ALA A 551 31.75 -23.76 39.58
CA ALA A 551 31.69 -22.97 40.80
C ALA A 551 32.03 -23.75 42.07
N LYS A 552 32.30 -25.07 41.97
CA LYS A 552 32.48 -26.00 43.09
C LYS A 552 31.30 -26.05 44.06
N ASP A 553 30.09 -25.73 43.60
CA ASP A 553 28.86 -25.79 44.37
C ASP A 553 28.23 -27.18 44.26
N TYR A 554 28.70 -28.11 45.09
CA TYR A 554 28.21 -29.49 45.11
C TYR A 554 26.90 -29.67 45.88
N SER A 555 26.36 -28.62 46.50
CA SER A 555 25.10 -28.68 47.26
C SER A 555 23.88 -28.95 46.37
N LYS A 556 23.99 -28.73 45.06
CA LYS A 556 22.92 -28.89 44.07
C LYS A 556 22.97 -30.21 43.30
N LEU A 557 23.87 -31.11 43.65
CA LEU A 557 24.03 -32.38 42.97
C LEU A 557 22.93 -33.38 43.36
N SER A 558 22.41 -34.08 42.37
CA SER A 558 21.43 -35.15 42.55
C SER A 558 21.98 -36.45 41.98
N SER A 559 21.60 -37.62 42.51
CA SER A 559 22.13 -38.90 42.05
C SER A 559 21.08 -39.99 41.89
N THR A 560 21.39 -40.95 41.02
CA THR A 560 20.64 -42.20 40.87
C THR A 560 21.59 -43.35 40.54
N ARG A 561 21.19 -44.59 40.82
CA ARG A 561 21.91 -45.77 40.31
C ARG A 561 21.40 -46.16 38.93
N ILE A 562 22.34 -46.33 38.00
CA ILE A 562 22.06 -46.72 36.61
C ILE A 562 22.57 -48.12 36.33
N ASN A 563 21.74 -48.94 35.68
CA ASN A 563 22.13 -50.27 35.21
C ASN A 563 22.75 -50.18 33.82
N LEU A 564 23.82 -50.95 33.61
CA LEU A 564 24.56 -50.98 32.36
C LEU A 564 24.14 -52.18 31.51
N VAL A 565 24.05 -51.99 30.20
CA VAL A 565 23.88 -53.08 29.25
C VAL A 565 25.17 -53.92 29.19
N GLN A 566 25.04 -55.24 29.34
CA GLN A 566 26.17 -56.14 29.64
C GLN A 566 26.86 -56.78 28.42
N ASN A 567 26.25 -56.69 27.25
CA ASN A 567 26.66 -57.43 26.04
C ASN A 567 26.91 -56.52 24.83
N GLU A 568 26.85 -55.19 25.02
CA GLU A 568 27.05 -54.20 23.96
C GLU A 568 27.79 -53.00 24.53
N TYR A 569 28.65 -52.39 23.71
CA TYR A 569 29.32 -51.13 24.01
C TYR A 569 28.67 -49.96 23.27
N GLY A 570 28.88 -48.75 23.80
CA GLY A 570 28.28 -47.50 23.34
C GLY A 570 29.00 -46.85 22.15
N GLU A 571 30.25 -47.21 21.89
CA GLU A 571 31.13 -46.59 20.88
C GLU A 571 30.51 -46.55 19.48
N ASN A 572 29.98 -47.68 18.99
CA ASN A 572 29.30 -47.70 17.69
C ASN A 572 28.08 -46.77 17.66
N LYS A 573 27.35 -46.63 18.78
CA LYS A 573 26.17 -45.75 18.86
C LYS A 573 26.56 -44.27 18.96
N LEU A 574 27.72 -43.97 19.53
CA LEU A 574 28.33 -42.64 19.50
C LEU A 574 28.74 -42.30 18.07
N LYS A 575 29.47 -43.19 17.39
CA LYS A 575 29.87 -43.05 15.99
C LYS A 575 28.67 -42.84 15.05
N SER A 576 27.57 -43.57 15.26
CA SER A 576 26.30 -43.35 14.54
C SER A 576 25.71 -41.95 14.76
N TYR A 577 25.89 -41.38 15.94
CA TYR A 577 25.47 -40.02 16.26
C TYR A 577 26.40 -38.96 15.65
N GLU A 578 27.70 -39.15 15.74
CA GLU A 578 28.71 -38.29 15.12
C GLU A 578 28.48 -38.19 13.60
N LEU A 579 28.24 -39.33 12.94
CA LEU A 579 27.91 -39.36 11.52
C LEU A 579 26.58 -38.65 11.21
N TYR A 580 25.55 -38.83 12.05
CA TYR A 580 24.29 -38.09 11.91
C TYR A 580 24.53 -36.57 11.98
N LYS A 581 25.34 -36.10 12.94
CA LYS A 581 25.66 -34.68 13.10
C LYS A 581 26.50 -34.14 11.93
N GLU A 582 27.46 -34.91 11.41
CA GLU A 582 28.23 -34.56 10.21
C GLU A 582 27.30 -34.26 9.03
N ILE A 583 26.34 -35.16 8.78
CA ILE A 583 25.39 -35.04 7.67
C ILE A 583 24.44 -33.85 7.87
N GLU A 584 23.96 -33.66 9.11
CA GLU A 584 23.09 -32.54 9.49
C GLU A 584 23.79 -31.19 9.23
N LEU A 585 25.03 -31.04 9.71
CA LEU A 585 25.81 -29.81 9.60
C LEU A 585 26.27 -29.50 8.18
N LYS A 586 26.65 -30.53 7.40
CA LYS A 586 27.00 -30.36 5.97
C LYS A 586 25.78 -30.15 5.07
N GLY A 587 24.56 -30.32 5.59
CA GLY A 587 23.33 -29.93 4.89
C GLY A 587 22.95 -30.77 3.68
N PHE A 588 23.46 -32.01 3.53
CA PHE A 588 23.14 -32.88 2.38
C PHE A 588 22.19 -34.04 2.71
N HIS A 589 21.58 -34.06 3.90
CA HIS A 589 20.52 -35.03 4.19
C HIS A 589 19.36 -34.87 3.18
N VAL A 590 18.81 -35.99 2.77
CA VAL A 590 17.86 -36.11 1.66
C VAL A 590 16.48 -36.33 2.24
N ASN A 591 15.60 -35.37 2.01
CA ASN A 591 14.16 -35.55 2.25
C ASN A 591 13.55 -36.12 0.97
N PRO A 592 13.24 -37.43 0.89
CA PRO A 592 12.58 -37.99 -0.27
C PRO A 592 11.23 -37.32 -0.48
N THR A 593 10.83 -37.21 -1.74
CA THR A 593 9.46 -36.83 -2.11
C THR A 593 8.66 -38.09 -2.40
N TYR A 594 7.34 -38.01 -2.23
CA TYR A 594 6.45 -39.12 -2.55
C TYR A 594 5.83 -38.91 -3.93
N GLN A 595 5.99 -39.89 -4.82
CA GLN A 595 5.40 -39.83 -6.16
C GLN A 595 3.96 -40.37 -6.13
N GLY A 596 2.99 -39.46 -6.23
CA GLY A 596 1.56 -39.77 -6.28
C GLY A 596 0.83 -39.44 -4.97
N GLU A 597 -0.40 -39.91 -4.85
CA GLU A 597 -1.20 -39.75 -3.64
C GLU A 597 -1.01 -40.92 -2.67
N TYR A 598 -1.13 -40.63 -1.37
CA TYR A 598 -1.11 -41.63 -0.32
C TYR A 598 -2.16 -41.33 0.76
N THR A 599 -2.61 -42.39 1.39
CA THR A 599 -3.55 -42.45 2.51
C THR A 599 -2.87 -43.19 3.66
N LYS A 600 -3.67 -43.54 4.66
CA LYS A 600 -3.22 -44.29 5.81
C LYS A 600 -2.94 -45.78 5.48
N GLU A 601 -3.52 -46.31 4.39
CA GLU A 601 -3.49 -47.74 4.06
C GLU A 601 -2.58 -48.07 2.86
N ASN A 602 -2.20 -47.09 2.04
CA ASN A 602 -1.55 -47.34 0.75
C ASN A 602 -0.15 -46.68 0.58
N PHE A 603 0.50 -46.31 1.69
CA PHE A 603 1.82 -45.70 1.67
C PHE A 603 2.89 -46.73 1.27
N ASP A 604 3.46 -46.54 0.08
CA ASP A 604 4.41 -47.45 -0.53
C ASP A 604 5.79 -46.82 -0.59
N LEU A 605 6.76 -47.42 0.10
CA LEU A 605 8.15 -46.98 0.13
C LEU A 605 8.80 -46.99 -1.26
N SER A 606 8.32 -47.82 -2.19
CA SER A 606 8.84 -47.87 -3.57
C SER A 606 8.58 -46.58 -4.35
N LYS A 607 7.61 -45.77 -3.92
CA LYS A 607 7.25 -44.48 -4.53
C LYS A 607 8.05 -43.29 -4.00
N LEU A 608 9.03 -43.53 -3.13
CA LEU A 608 9.92 -42.50 -2.62
C LEU A 608 11.00 -42.15 -3.65
N GLN A 609 11.09 -40.88 -4.00
CA GLN A 609 12.10 -40.34 -4.91
C GLN A 609 13.16 -39.53 -4.15
N TYR A 610 14.42 -39.80 -4.45
CA TYR A 610 15.59 -39.19 -3.80
C TYR A 610 16.32 -38.31 -4.82
N HIS A 611 16.40 -37.02 -4.56
CA HIS A 611 16.79 -36.01 -5.56
C HIS A 611 18.18 -35.39 -5.33
N SER A 612 19.00 -35.97 -4.46
CA SER A 612 20.28 -35.36 -4.06
C SER A 612 21.48 -36.21 -4.48
N VAL A 613 22.51 -35.54 -4.99
CA VAL A 613 23.84 -36.13 -5.17
C VAL A 613 24.51 -36.20 -3.80
N LEU A 614 24.92 -37.40 -3.38
CA LEU A 614 25.63 -37.59 -2.12
C LEU A 614 27.12 -37.26 -2.29
N PRO A 615 27.78 -36.66 -1.28
CA PRO A 615 29.22 -36.51 -1.29
C PRO A 615 29.93 -37.86 -1.37
N GLU A 616 31.18 -37.85 -1.87
CA GLU A 616 32.00 -39.05 -1.95
C GLU A 616 32.16 -39.73 -0.58
N GLY A 617 32.06 -41.07 -0.57
CA GLY A 617 32.17 -41.90 0.64
C GLY A 617 30.88 -42.06 1.46
N PHE A 618 29.77 -41.43 1.05
CA PHE A 618 28.46 -41.60 1.69
C PHE A 618 27.51 -42.44 0.84
N GLU A 619 26.82 -43.37 1.48
CA GLU A 619 25.78 -44.20 0.88
C GLU A 619 24.45 -43.96 1.59
N LEU A 620 23.38 -43.68 0.83
CA LEU A 620 22.03 -43.59 1.36
C LEU A 620 21.46 -44.99 1.59
N ILE A 621 21.05 -45.27 2.82
CA ILE A 621 20.30 -46.48 3.16
C ILE A 621 18.81 -46.16 3.04
N LYS A 622 18.17 -46.77 2.04
CA LYS A 622 16.73 -46.61 1.81
C LYS A 622 15.92 -47.26 2.95
N PRO A 623 14.83 -46.62 3.41
CA PRO A 623 13.93 -47.16 4.40
C PRO A 623 13.34 -48.49 3.93
N THR A 624 13.26 -49.46 4.83
CA THR A 624 12.54 -50.73 4.62
C THR A 624 11.18 -50.75 5.30
N LYS A 625 10.92 -49.77 6.18
CA LYS A 625 9.66 -49.61 6.92
C LYS A 625 9.33 -48.13 7.09
N ALA A 626 8.04 -47.81 7.17
CA ALA A 626 7.53 -46.52 7.63
C ALA A 626 6.66 -46.75 8.88
N GLU A 627 6.57 -45.75 9.74
CA GLU A 627 5.80 -45.81 10.98
C GLU A 627 4.73 -44.71 11.01
N PHE A 628 3.62 -44.96 11.70
CA PHE A 628 2.70 -43.88 12.03
C PHE A 628 3.20 -43.08 13.21
N ASN A 629 3.06 -41.76 13.14
CA ASN A 629 3.15 -40.95 14.35
C ASN A 629 2.04 -41.37 15.36
N LYS A 630 2.21 -41.06 16.65
CA LYS A 630 1.28 -41.48 17.71
C LYS A 630 -0.18 -41.06 17.47
N LYS A 631 -0.39 -39.96 16.73
CA LYS A 631 -1.72 -39.41 16.41
C LYS A 631 -2.31 -39.99 15.11
N LYS A 632 -1.55 -40.83 14.38
CA LYS A 632 -1.90 -41.40 13.08
C LYS A 632 -2.24 -40.35 12.00
N THR A 633 -1.60 -39.19 12.05
CA THR A 633 -1.80 -38.09 11.08
C THR A 633 -0.68 -38.00 10.05
N GLU A 634 0.44 -38.67 10.29
CA GLU A 634 1.64 -38.60 9.46
C GLU A 634 2.32 -39.96 9.40
N TRP A 635 2.87 -40.27 8.23
CA TRP A 635 3.87 -41.31 8.05
C TRP A 635 5.26 -40.76 8.39
N LEU A 636 6.02 -41.52 9.17
CA LEU A 636 7.38 -41.26 9.58
C LEU A 636 8.28 -42.26 8.87
N VAL A 637 9.12 -41.75 7.98
CA VAL A 637 10.04 -42.55 7.18
C VAL A 637 11.47 -42.36 7.71
N PRO A 638 12.13 -43.40 8.25
CA PRO A 638 13.50 -43.31 8.72
C PRO A 638 14.48 -43.41 7.54
N VAL A 639 15.21 -42.34 7.29
CA VAL A 639 16.31 -42.31 6.33
C VAL A 639 17.63 -42.35 7.09
N SER A 640 18.57 -43.20 6.66
CA SER A 640 19.90 -43.30 7.28
C SER A 640 20.98 -43.37 6.23
N TYR A 641 22.23 -43.18 6.66
CA TYR A 641 23.39 -43.12 5.79
C TYR A 641 24.48 -44.04 6.30
N LYS A 642 25.30 -44.55 5.38
CA LYS A 642 26.47 -45.36 5.70
C LYS A 642 27.73 -44.64 5.26
N LYS A 643 28.74 -44.64 6.12
CA LYS A 643 30.10 -44.18 5.81
C LYS A 643 31.09 -45.06 6.57
N ASN A 644 32.10 -45.60 5.87
CA ASN A 644 33.14 -46.46 6.46
C ASN A 644 32.60 -47.60 7.33
N GLY A 645 31.49 -48.22 6.93
CA GLY A 645 30.84 -49.30 7.69
C GLY A 645 29.96 -48.85 8.86
N ILE A 646 29.98 -47.57 9.24
CA ILE A 646 29.12 -46.98 10.29
C ILE A 646 27.80 -46.52 9.66
N ILE A 647 26.69 -46.86 10.30
CA ILE A 647 25.35 -46.41 9.93
C ILE A 647 24.94 -45.25 10.84
N SER A 648 24.46 -44.14 10.27
CA SER A 648 24.00 -42.97 11.02
C SER A 648 22.72 -43.28 11.80
N ASN A 649 22.42 -42.43 12.80
CA ASN A 649 21.06 -42.39 13.32
C ASN A 649 20.07 -41.96 12.23
N ASN A 650 18.79 -42.28 12.45
CA ASN A 650 17.72 -41.98 11.49
C ASN A 650 17.41 -40.48 11.44
N PHE A 651 17.35 -39.96 10.21
CA PHE A 651 16.62 -38.75 9.86
C PHE A 651 15.17 -39.13 9.60
N TRP A 652 14.25 -38.58 10.40
CA TRP A 652 12.83 -38.89 10.27
C TRP A 652 12.16 -37.90 9.32
N VAL A 653 11.63 -38.43 8.22
CA VAL A 653 10.96 -37.65 7.18
C VAL A 653 9.45 -37.78 7.36
N HIS A 654 8.77 -36.64 7.42
CA HIS A 654 7.36 -36.56 7.78
C HIS A 654 6.48 -36.38 6.53
N PHE A 655 5.58 -37.33 6.30
CA PHE A 655 4.60 -37.30 5.22
C PHE A 655 3.19 -37.16 5.81
N LYS A 656 2.64 -35.94 5.75
CA LYS A 656 1.29 -35.64 6.25
C LYS A 656 0.23 -36.30 5.40
N ILE A 657 -0.72 -37.00 6.01
CA ILE A 657 -1.90 -37.48 5.30
C ILE A 657 -2.76 -36.25 4.99
N LYS A 658 -3.09 -36.05 3.71
CA LYS A 658 -4.00 -34.98 3.28
C LYS A 658 -5.46 -35.32 3.57
#